data_AF-A0A6L6IF57-F1
#
_entry.id   AF-A0A6L6IF57-F1
#
_cell.length_a   1.000
_cell.length_b   1.000
_cell.length_c   1.000
_cell.angle_alpha   90.00
_cell.angle_beta   90.00
_cell.angle_gamma   90.00
#
_symmetry.space_group_name_H-M   'P 1'
#
loop_
_entity.id
_entity.type
_entity.pdbx_description
1 polymer ?
#
loop_
_entity_poly.entity_id
_entity_poly.type
_entity_poly.pdbx_seq_one_letter_code
_entity_poly.pdbx_strand_id
1 'polypeptide(L)'
;MKRNLNTSYRLVWNEVLGAFVVVSELAKAKGKRTGAVLALAVAGLTSGAALAAEISVPVGETTDGVVISNNDTQLVYGQANNTTINTGLEYGSDDEDNNQGGQYVQVGGVVNHTTINSNGLQAVLQGGSASDTTVNAGGGQSVHGQSSGTVLNGGEQWVHSGGVASDTVINEGGYLIVKEGAQAVGTVVNTGAQGGPDAENSDGMFVSGTATNTTINENGRQVVFGQGTAVATTIKSGGDQSVHGQAKNTVLNGGYQYVHSGALATDTVVNNGGWQVVKAEGTANNTVINANGRQSVSGNANSTTLNGALNAGGECGFDCINHYDFATQEVRDGGVATETTINAGGSQLIAAGGRSDATTINADGRQIVEGGTATNTIIKEHAWQSVQNNGYAIDTTLGNAGSTELLSDLAYQNVSAGGMAEGTVINNGGVQSVYEGGTAVNSVVNRGGRLEISVWDEEPASGQQTPAAGTARNVTVEAGGWLSVDSGASVTDVVMKKGSALWATTDSTVKGSNSLGAFDIDGATRQASNVLLENGGRLEVLSGGVADATTVDKGGILAVNNGGTATDVTMKEGGALIADSGSTVSGTNARGEFSIDAASGNARGLWLENGGRFSVKADAVAENTIVGSGGELSVGTGGGLSGTTSLTANANLTVTGDVVSTGTIENAGSITFAPEQSGKAMVRLPANAFTPRTLTTTNLVGQGGTINMNINLANPDFPADRLVIDGGRATGKTWLNFTNAGDAGLGFATTGDGIKVVEAINGATTDAGAFALGKKLQAGAYNYVLNHGTADENWYLSSEAGYRAEVALYASLFAQSMDYDRALAGSYSQRSAVKGDSGVWGRIQGGHMGHDNNGGIAQGATPESSGSYGFVQLGGDLLSTPSLNAGVYGAAGHSSVDVKDDDRSRAGTVRDDVYSLGGYLTAVHANSGLWADVVAQGSRHNLQANSDADSVDTHGWGWLASLETGLPLSVTDSLVLEPQLQYIWQGLSLNNGHDNGGYVNFGDGSAQHLRAGLRFGSQSELTFGNATSTQAAFSDSMKHSVSELPVNWWVRPSVIRTFSSDGDLSMGTAAAGSNVTFTPSQDGTSVDFQAGIDALIRQNVTLGIQGGYTRSVSGSSADGYNGQATLKVAF
;
A
#
# COMPACT_ATOMS: atom_id res chain seq x y z
N MET A 1 14.18 12.34 -47.61
CA MET A 1 15.39 12.02 -48.41
C MET A 1 14.93 11.59 -49.81
N LYS A 2 15.44 12.23 -50.88
CA LYS A 2 15.14 11.88 -52.29
C LYS A 2 15.74 10.51 -52.67
N ARG A 3 15.06 9.72 -53.52
CA ARG A 3 15.58 9.27 -54.84
C ARG A 3 14.58 8.41 -55.63
N ASN A 4 14.44 8.78 -56.90
CA ASN A 4 13.65 8.18 -57.98
C ASN A 4 13.95 6.69 -58.23
N LEU A 5 12.97 5.95 -58.79
CA LEU A 5 13.14 5.20 -60.04
C LEU A 5 11.79 4.72 -60.66
N ASN A 6 11.59 5.16 -61.91
CA ASN A 6 10.69 4.77 -63.00
C ASN A 6 9.51 3.80 -62.79
N THR A 7 8.33 4.39 -62.98
CA THR A 7 7.06 3.83 -63.44
C THR A 7 7.07 3.52 -64.94
N SER A 8 6.85 2.26 -65.31
CA SER A 8 6.16 1.84 -66.55
C SER A 8 5.80 0.36 -66.44
N TYR A 9 4.50 0.06 -66.34
CA TYR A 9 3.96 -1.29 -66.42
C TYR A 9 2.90 -1.34 -67.52
N ARG A 10 2.79 -2.48 -68.22
CA ARG A 10 1.71 -2.74 -69.19
C ARG A 10 0.79 -3.82 -68.65
N LEU A 11 -0.51 -3.65 -68.86
CA LEU A 11 -1.53 -4.67 -68.59
C LEU A 11 -1.58 -5.65 -69.75
N VAL A 12 -1.40 -6.93 -69.48
CA VAL A 12 -1.53 -8.01 -70.48
C VAL A 12 -2.60 -8.97 -70.03
N TRP A 13 -3.51 -9.26 -70.94
CA TRP A 13 -4.52 -10.28 -70.75
C TRP A 13 -3.86 -11.65 -70.59
N ASN A 14 -4.09 -12.32 -69.46
CA ASN A 14 -3.60 -13.67 -69.19
C ASN A 14 -4.78 -14.65 -69.27
N GLU A 15 -4.83 -15.46 -70.33
CA GLU A 15 -5.94 -16.37 -70.59
C GLU A 15 -6.05 -17.54 -69.60
N VAL A 16 -5.02 -17.82 -68.79
CA VAL A 16 -5.07 -18.86 -67.75
C VAL A 16 -5.72 -18.35 -66.47
N LEU A 17 -5.61 -17.03 -66.19
CA LEU A 17 -6.15 -16.40 -64.99
C LEU A 17 -7.38 -15.52 -65.25
N GLY A 18 -7.77 -15.31 -66.51
CA GLY A 18 -8.95 -14.51 -66.88
C GLY A 18 -8.89 -13.03 -66.50
N ALA A 19 -7.69 -12.47 -66.29
CA ALA A 19 -7.52 -11.09 -65.83
C ALA A 19 -6.34 -10.38 -66.52
N PHE A 20 -6.36 -9.05 -66.48
CA PHE A 20 -5.21 -8.23 -66.86
C PHE A 20 -4.16 -8.24 -65.75
N VAL A 21 -2.95 -8.71 -66.07
CA VAL A 21 -1.85 -8.79 -65.10
C VAL A 21 -0.78 -7.75 -65.44
N VAL A 22 -0.18 -7.15 -64.40
CA VAL A 22 0.82 -6.09 -64.51
C VAL A 22 2.21 -6.72 -64.67
N VAL A 23 2.89 -6.46 -65.79
CA VAL A 23 4.25 -6.96 -66.06
C VAL A 23 5.23 -5.83 -66.36
N SER A 24 6.48 -5.98 -65.91
CA SER A 24 7.57 -5.02 -66.17
C SER A 24 8.18 -5.24 -67.56
N GLU A 25 8.63 -4.16 -68.20
CA GLU A 25 8.95 -4.06 -69.64
C GLU A 25 10.16 -4.90 -70.15
N LEU A 26 10.74 -5.79 -69.35
CA LEU A 26 11.96 -6.52 -69.71
C LEU A 26 11.86 -8.04 -69.51
N ALA A 27 10.88 -8.70 -70.15
CA ALA A 27 10.93 -10.14 -70.38
C ALA A 27 10.40 -10.47 -71.79
N LYS A 28 11.34 -10.68 -72.74
CA LYS A 28 11.05 -11.23 -74.07
C LYS A 28 11.40 -12.72 -74.12
N ALA A 29 10.46 -13.47 -74.69
CA ALA A 29 10.41 -14.91 -74.85
C ALA A 29 11.62 -15.54 -75.60
N LYS A 30 11.88 -16.82 -75.30
CA LYS A 30 12.27 -17.86 -76.28
C LYS A 30 12.31 -19.24 -75.61
N GLY A 31 11.56 -20.22 -76.14
CA GLY A 31 11.65 -21.61 -75.69
C GLY A 31 10.63 -22.55 -76.34
N LYS A 32 10.95 -23.00 -77.55
CA LYS A 32 10.33 -24.02 -78.42
C LYS A 32 9.37 -25.06 -77.79
N ARG A 33 8.26 -25.28 -78.51
CA ARG A 33 7.49 -26.54 -78.54
C ARG A 33 8.31 -27.67 -79.18
N THR A 34 8.19 -28.89 -78.64
CA THR A 34 8.42 -30.18 -79.33
C THR A 34 7.33 -31.15 -78.89
N GLY A 35 6.73 -31.86 -79.86
CA GLY A 35 5.36 -32.39 -79.77
C GLY A 35 5.19 -33.86 -79.36
N ALA A 36 3.92 -34.27 -79.43
CA ALA A 36 3.32 -35.62 -79.49
C ALA A 36 1.92 -35.50 -78.83
N VAL A 37 0.77 -35.94 -79.35
CA VAL A 37 0.34 -36.60 -80.59
C VAL A 37 -1.11 -36.14 -80.81
N LEU A 38 -1.41 -35.72 -82.04
CA LEU A 38 -2.77 -35.64 -82.56
C LEU A 38 -3.19 -37.06 -82.96
N ALA A 39 -4.21 -37.60 -82.30
CA ALA A 39 -4.98 -38.73 -82.81
C ALA A 39 -6.45 -38.52 -82.43
N LEU A 40 -7.16 -37.72 -83.22
CA LEU A 40 -8.57 -38.01 -83.51
C LEU A 40 -8.66 -38.32 -84.99
N ALA A 41 -8.91 -39.59 -85.28
CA ALA A 41 -9.34 -40.03 -86.60
C ALA A 41 -10.71 -39.41 -86.89
N VAL A 42 -10.78 -38.64 -87.97
CA VAL A 42 -12.03 -38.39 -88.67
C VAL A 42 -12.30 -39.61 -89.54
N ALA A 43 -13.37 -40.34 -89.27
CA ALA A 43 -14.39 -40.67 -90.26
C ALA A 43 -15.46 -41.59 -89.68
N GLY A 44 -16.67 -41.06 -89.62
CA GLY A 44 -17.89 -41.81 -89.88
C GLY A 44 -18.46 -42.55 -88.68
N LEU A 45 -19.58 -42.06 -88.16
CA LEU A 45 -20.88 -42.63 -88.48
C LEU A 45 -21.97 -41.79 -87.82
N THR A 46 -22.99 -41.50 -88.61
CA THR A 46 -24.23 -40.84 -88.25
C THR A 46 -24.80 -41.37 -86.93
N SER A 47 -24.68 -40.63 -85.83
CA SER A 47 -25.57 -40.83 -84.69
C SER A 47 -26.79 -39.95 -84.92
N GLY A 48 -27.89 -40.55 -85.37
CA GLY A 48 -29.21 -39.98 -85.07
C GLY A 48 -29.27 -39.71 -83.56
N ALA A 49 -30.03 -38.70 -83.15
CA ALA A 49 -30.25 -38.34 -81.74
C ALA A 49 -30.00 -39.53 -80.81
N ALA A 50 -28.83 -39.54 -80.15
CA ALA A 50 -28.54 -40.59 -79.17
C ALA A 50 -29.58 -40.37 -78.08
N LEU A 51 -30.54 -41.28 -78.01
CA LEU A 51 -31.54 -41.27 -76.96
C LEU A 51 -30.77 -41.33 -75.63
N ALA A 52 -31.14 -40.45 -74.69
CA ALA A 52 -30.62 -40.44 -73.34
C ALA A 52 -30.52 -41.87 -72.80
N ALA A 53 -29.34 -42.26 -72.31
CA ALA A 53 -29.14 -43.59 -71.75
C ALA A 53 -29.64 -43.65 -70.31
N GLU A 54 -30.38 -44.70 -69.97
CA GLU A 54 -30.74 -45.02 -68.59
C GLU A 54 -29.79 -46.09 -68.04
N ILE A 55 -29.00 -45.75 -67.03
CA ILE A 55 -28.02 -46.60 -66.35
C ILE A 55 -28.59 -47.01 -65.00
N SER A 56 -29.07 -48.25 -64.87
CA SER A 56 -29.56 -48.76 -63.59
C SER A 56 -28.46 -49.47 -62.80
N VAL A 57 -28.33 -49.17 -61.50
CA VAL A 57 -27.49 -49.90 -60.52
C VAL A 57 -28.41 -50.67 -59.57
N PRO A 58 -28.65 -51.97 -59.78
CA PRO A 58 -29.56 -52.77 -58.98
C PRO A 58 -29.11 -52.95 -57.52
N VAL A 59 -30.03 -53.39 -56.66
CA VAL A 59 -29.75 -53.74 -55.26
C VAL A 59 -28.64 -54.79 -55.17
N GLY A 60 -27.63 -54.54 -54.35
CA GLY A 60 -26.49 -55.43 -54.13
C GLY A 60 -25.35 -55.30 -55.15
N GLU A 61 -25.51 -54.49 -56.20
CA GLU A 61 -24.44 -54.18 -57.14
C GLU A 61 -23.67 -52.91 -56.74
N THR A 62 -22.42 -52.83 -57.17
CA THR A 62 -21.56 -51.66 -57.01
C THR A 62 -20.97 -51.23 -58.35
N THR A 63 -21.15 -49.98 -58.72
CA THR A 63 -20.48 -49.37 -59.88
C THR A 63 -19.45 -48.33 -59.43
N ASP A 64 -18.37 -48.16 -60.19
CA ASP A 64 -17.28 -47.24 -59.87
C ASP A 64 -16.86 -46.41 -61.10
N GLY A 65 -16.66 -45.11 -60.92
CA GLY A 65 -16.10 -44.21 -61.95
C GLY A 65 -17.03 -43.90 -63.13
N VAL A 66 -18.34 -44.01 -62.96
CA VAL A 66 -19.33 -43.74 -64.03
C VAL A 66 -19.35 -42.25 -64.37
N VAL A 67 -19.38 -41.90 -65.66
CA VAL A 67 -19.56 -40.51 -66.13
C VAL A 67 -20.93 -40.38 -66.79
N ILE A 68 -21.77 -39.48 -66.28
CA ILE A 68 -23.14 -39.21 -66.78
C ILE A 68 -23.13 -37.89 -67.56
N SER A 69 -23.60 -37.89 -68.81
CA SER A 69 -23.59 -36.74 -69.72
C SER A 69 -24.75 -36.79 -70.73
N ASN A 70 -24.99 -35.72 -71.51
CA ASN A 70 -25.96 -35.72 -72.63
C ASN A 70 -27.39 -36.18 -72.27
N ASN A 71 -27.92 -35.71 -71.13
CA ASN A 71 -29.21 -36.09 -70.55
C ASN A 71 -29.31 -37.56 -70.09
N ASP A 72 -28.19 -38.28 -69.98
CA ASP A 72 -28.17 -39.64 -69.40
C ASP A 72 -28.68 -39.62 -67.96
N THR A 73 -29.41 -40.67 -67.58
CA THR A 73 -29.96 -40.85 -66.22
C THR A 73 -29.33 -42.07 -65.56
N GLN A 74 -28.82 -41.94 -64.33
CA GLN A 74 -28.40 -43.08 -63.52
C GLN A 74 -29.37 -43.32 -62.36
N LEU A 75 -30.04 -44.47 -62.33
CA LEU A 75 -30.93 -44.90 -61.24
C LEU A 75 -30.16 -45.81 -60.28
N VAL A 76 -29.89 -45.38 -59.05
CA VAL A 76 -29.07 -46.14 -58.08
C VAL A 76 -29.93 -46.76 -56.98
N TYR A 77 -30.15 -48.08 -57.05
CA TYR A 77 -30.76 -48.89 -55.99
C TYR A 77 -29.71 -49.66 -55.15
N GLY A 78 -28.51 -49.89 -55.71
CA GLY A 78 -27.35 -50.50 -55.05
C GLY A 78 -26.35 -49.44 -54.56
N GLN A 79 -25.08 -49.57 -54.95
CA GLN A 79 -24.01 -48.64 -54.60
C GLN A 79 -23.33 -48.04 -55.84
N ALA A 80 -23.08 -46.73 -55.87
CA ALA A 80 -22.25 -46.09 -56.89
C ALA A 80 -21.14 -45.24 -56.27
N ASN A 81 -19.90 -45.45 -56.69
CA ASN A 81 -18.73 -44.75 -56.19
C ASN A 81 -18.09 -43.91 -57.31
N ASN A 82 -17.52 -42.76 -56.94
CA ASN A 82 -16.72 -41.91 -57.83
C ASN A 82 -17.45 -41.49 -59.13
N THR A 83 -18.79 -41.37 -59.09
CA THR A 83 -19.57 -40.93 -60.25
C THR A 83 -19.26 -39.47 -60.58
N THR A 84 -19.07 -39.14 -61.85
CA THR A 84 -19.01 -37.75 -62.33
C THR A 84 -20.28 -37.40 -63.10
N ILE A 85 -20.96 -36.32 -62.72
CA ILE A 85 -22.23 -35.89 -63.31
C ILE A 85 -22.03 -34.55 -64.04
N ASN A 86 -22.34 -34.50 -65.33
CA ASN A 86 -22.25 -33.29 -66.17
C ASN A 86 -23.58 -32.96 -66.88
N THR A 87 -24.70 -33.52 -66.41
CA THR A 87 -26.03 -33.36 -67.02
C THR A 87 -27.16 -33.49 -66.00
N GLY A 88 -28.34 -32.97 -66.32
CA GLY A 88 -29.54 -32.97 -65.46
C GLY A 88 -29.94 -31.59 -64.91
N LEU A 89 -29.19 -30.53 -65.21
CA LEU A 89 -29.46 -29.15 -64.78
C LEU A 89 -29.17 -28.11 -65.88
N GLU A 90 -29.29 -28.48 -67.16
CA GLU A 90 -29.00 -27.64 -68.33
C GLU A 90 -29.82 -26.36 -68.40
N TYR A 91 -31.04 -26.36 -67.86
CA TYR A 91 -31.94 -25.20 -67.84
C TYR A 91 -31.86 -24.43 -66.51
N GLY A 92 -30.93 -24.80 -65.63
CA GLY A 92 -30.77 -24.20 -64.30
C GLY A 92 -31.76 -24.74 -63.27
N SER A 93 -31.62 -24.28 -62.03
CA SER A 93 -32.40 -24.77 -60.88
C SER A 93 -33.86 -24.29 -60.85
N ASP A 94 -34.18 -23.22 -61.57
CA ASP A 94 -35.54 -22.66 -61.63
C ASP A 94 -36.46 -23.34 -62.67
N ASP A 95 -35.92 -24.21 -63.53
CA ASP A 95 -36.64 -24.87 -64.62
C ASP A 95 -36.58 -26.41 -64.50
N GLU A 96 -37.04 -26.93 -63.35
CA GLU A 96 -37.02 -28.37 -63.03
C GLU A 96 -37.78 -29.24 -64.06
N ASP A 97 -38.81 -28.70 -64.72
CA ASP A 97 -39.67 -29.44 -65.66
C ASP A 97 -38.98 -29.74 -67.00
N ASN A 98 -38.00 -28.91 -67.41
CA ASN A 98 -37.27 -29.07 -68.67
C ASN A 98 -35.93 -29.80 -68.51
N ASN A 99 -35.40 -29.86 -67.29
CA ASN A 99 -34.18 -30.60 -66.96
C ASN A 99 -34.38 -32.12 -67.10
N GLN A 100 -33.43 -32.80 -67.75
CA GLN A 100 -33.47 -34.23 -68.03
C GLN A 100 -32.09 -34.84 -67.82
N GLY A 101 -32.02 -36.01 -67.19
CA GLY A 101 -30.75 -36.66 -66.85
C GLY A 101 -30.30 -36.42 -65.41
N GLY A 102 -29.14 -36.95 -65.07
CA GLY A 102 -28.54 -36.86 -63.73
C GLY A 102 -28.53 -38.20 -62.96
N GLN A 103 -28.09 -38.18 -61.70
CA GLN A 103 -28.06 -39.36 -60.82
C GLN A 103 -29.20 -39.32 -59.81
N TYR A 104 -30.08 -40.31 -59.82
CA TYR A 104 -31.19 -40.45 -58.89
C TYR A 104 -30.90 -41.61 -57.93
N VAL A 105 -30.62 -41.28 -56.67
CA VAL A 105 -30.37 -42.25 -55.60
C VAL A 105 -31.71 -42.68 -55.02
N GLN A 106 -32.07 -43.94 -55.26
CA GLN A 106 -33.36 -44.52 -54.91
C GLN A 106 -33.37 -45.00 -53.44
N VAL A 107 -34.53 -45.48 -52.98
CA VAL A 107 -34.67 -46.09 -51.64
C VAL A 107 -33.66 -47.23 -51.45
N GLY A 108 -32.83 -47.13 -50.41
CA GLY A 108 -31.78 -48.10 -50.09
C GLY A 108 -30.50 -47.96 -50.93
N GLY A 109 -30.50 -47.08 -51.93
CA GLY A 109 -29.33 -46.75 -52.74
C GLY A 109 -28.32 -45.90 -51.98
N VAL A 110 -27.03 -46.14 -52.23
CA VAL A 110 -25.92 -45.42 -51.62
C VAL A 110 -24.97 -44.91 -52.69
N VAL A 111 -24.60 -43.63 -52.63
CA VAL A 111 -23.58 -43.06 -53.50
C VAL A 111 -22.47 -42.42 -52.69
N ASN A 112 -21.21 -42.61 -53.10
CA ASN A 112 -20.05 -42.06 -52.39
C ASN A 112 -19.11 -41.37 -53.37
N HIS A 113 -18.53 -40.24 -52.96
CA HIS A 113 -17.53 -39.49 -53.74
C HIS A 113 -18.03 -39.02 -55.12
N THR A 114 -19.31 -38.69 -55.23
CA THR A 114 -19.86 -38.14 -56.46
C THR A 114 -19.29 -36.75 -56.71
N THR A 115 -18.84 -36.47 -57.93
CA THR A 115 -18.48 -35.12 -58.39
C THR A 115 -19.56 -34.60 -59.34
N ILE A 116 -20.19 -33.49 -58.98
CA ILE A 116 -21.22 -32.83 -59.78
C ILE A 116 -20.60 -31.57 -60.37
N ASN A 117 -20.48 -31.53 -61.70
CA ASN A 117 -19.98 -30.36 -62.42
C ASN A 117 -21.12 -29.49 -62.93
N SER A 118 -20.79 -28.43 -63.68
CA SER A 118 -21.77 -27.58 -64.36
C SER A 118 -22.80 -28.40 -65.14
N ASN A 119 -24.07 -28.03 -64.98
CA ASN A 119 -25.27 -28.72 -65.51
C ASN A 119 -25.51 -30.10 -64.91
N GLY A 120 -24.72 -30.57 -63.93
CA GLY A 120 -24.94 -31.85 -63.27
C GLY A 120 -26.02 -31.77 -62.20
N LEU A 121 -26.89 -32.78 -62.13
CA LEU A 121 -27.85 -32.96 -61.04
C LEU A 121 -27.69 -34.32 -60.35
N GLN A 122 -27.61 -34.31 -59.02
CA GLN A 122 -27.86 -35.48 -58.19
C GLN A 122 -29.14 -35.29 -57.38
N ALA A 123 -30.10 -36.20 -57.53
CA ALA A 123 -31.30 -36.28 -56.71
C ALA A 123 -31.20 -37.44 -55.72
N VAL A 124 -31.00 -37.14 -54.44
CA VAL A 124 -31.03 -38.12 -53.35
C VAL A 124 -32.47 -38.25 -52.87
N LEU A 125 -33.18 -39.26 -53.36
CA LEU A 125 -34.60 -39.44 -53.03
C LEU A 125 -34.80 -39.94 -51.60
N GLN A 126 -36.05 -39.91 -51.13
CA GLN A 126 -36.40 -40.41 -49.79
C GLN A 126 -35.90 -41.84 -49.60
N GLY A 127 -35.15 -42.10 -48.52
CA GLY A 127 -34.54 -43.40 -48.23
C GLY A 127 -33.24 -43.71 -48.97
N GLY A 128 -32.76 -42.83 -49.86
CA GLY A 128 -31.42 -42.88 -50.44
C GLY A 128 -30.38 -42.14 -49.61
N SER A 129 -29.10 -42.46 -49.80
CA SER A 129 -27.97 -41.86 -49.07
C SER A 129 -26.83 -41.43 -50.00
N ALA A 130 -26.29 -40.24 -49.80
CA ALA A 130 -25.09 -39.75 -50.47
C ALA A 130 -24.01 -39.36 -49.46
N SER A 131 -22.75 -39.74 -49.71
CA SER A 131 -21.59 -39.28 -48.94
C SER A 131 -20.53 -38.62 -49.81
N ASP A 132 -19.79 -37.67 -49.23
CA ASP A 132 -18.57 -37.09 -49.78
C ASP A 132 -18.77 -36.49 -51.19
N THR A 133 -19.95 -35.91 -51.43
CA THR A 133 -20.31 -35.35 -52.73
C THR A 133 -19.65 -33.99 -52.90
N THR A 134 -18.91 -33.78 -53.99
CA THR A 134 -18.38 -32.47 -54.37
C THR A 134 -19.26 -31.84 -55.44
N VAL A 135 -19.80 -30.65 -55.17
CA VAL A 135 -20.65 -29.89 -56.10
C VAL A 135 -19.90 -28.64 -56.54
N ASN A 136 -19.48 -28.60 -57.80
CA ASN A 136 -18.78 -27.47 -58.40
C ASN A 136 -19.77 -26.45 -58.98
N ALA A 137 -19.28 -25.26 -59.33
CA ALA A 137 -20.06 -24.18 -59.93
C ALA A 137 -21.00 -24.64 -61.05
N GLY A 138 -22.28 -24.28 -60.92
CA GLY A 138 -23.36 -24.64 -61.84
C GLY A 138 -23.87 -26.08 -61.73
N GLY A 139 -23.40 -26.86 -60.76
CA GLY A 139 -23.95 -28.18 -60.42
C GLY A 139 -24.90 -28.11 -59.23
N GLY A 140 -25.78 -29.11 -59.09
CA GLY A 140 -26.82 -29.14 -58.07
C GLY A 140 -27.02 -30.50 -57.40
N GLN A 141 -27.30 -30.49 -56.10
CA GLN A 141 -27.72 -31.67 -55.33
C GLN A 141 -29.09 -31.42 -54.68
N SER A 142 -30.11 -32.16 -55.09
CA SER A 142 -31.44 -32.17 -54.46
C SER A 142 -31.54 -33.32 -53.44
N VAL A 143 -31.76 -32.99 -52.16
CA VAL A 143 -31.74 -33.95 -51.05
C VAL A 143 -33.12 -34.09 -50.42
N HIS A 144 -33.79 -35.21 -50.68
CA HIS A 144 -35.00 -35.69 -49.99
C HIS A 144 -34.68 -36.85 -49.02
N GLY A 145 -33.54 -37.52 -49.20
CA GLY A 145 -33.00 -38.57 -48.32
C GLY A 145 -31.94 -38.04 -47.36
N GLN A 146 -30.79 -38.72 -47.29
CA GLN A 146 -29.66 -38.33 -46.44
C GLN A 146 -28.44 -37.96 -47.26
N SER A 147 -27.77 -36.88 -46.88
CA SER A 147 -26.50 -36.45 -47.46
C SER A 147 -25.50 -36.14 -46.35
N SER A 148 -24.24 -36.60 -46.50
CA SER A 148 -23.18 -36.41 -45.51
C SER A 148 -21.88 -35.96 -46.17
N GLY A 149 -21.20 -34.96 -45.61
CA GLY A 149 -19.88 -34.52 -46.09
C GLY A 149 -19.90 -33.86 -47.48
N THR A 150 -21.02 -33.25 -47.87
CA THR A 150 -21.09 -32.54 -49.16
C THR A 150 -20.22 -31.29 -49.14
N VAL A 151 -19.45 -31.04 -50.20
CA VAL A 151 -18.62 -29.83 -50.37
C VAL A 151 -19.15 -29.01 -51.54
N LEU A 152 -19.54 -27.76 -51.29
CA LEU A 152 -20.07 -26.82 -52.29
C LEU A 152 -18.98 -25.82 -52.70
N ASN A 153 -18.40 -26.00 -53.89
CA ASN A 153 -17.39 -25.11 -54.49
C ASN A 153 -18.02 -24.27 -55.61
N GLY A 154 -18.93 -23.38 -55.25
CA GLY A 154 -19.76 -22.63 -56.20
C GLY A 154 -21.06 -23.32 -56.63
N GLY A 155 -21.26 -24.58 -56.21
CA GLY A 155 -22.45 -25.37 -56.51
C GLY A 155 -23.57 -25.23 -55.49
N GLU A 156 -24.73 -25.81 -55.79
CA GLU A 156 -25.95 -25.69 -55.00
C GLU A 156 -26.37 -27.00 -54.33
N GLN A 157 -26.85 -26.93 -53.09
CA GLN A 157 -27.53 -28.02 -52.40
C GLN A 157 -28.91 -27.55 -51.91
N TRP A 158 -29.96 -28.24 -52.33
CA TRP A 158 -31.33 -27.99 -51.91
C TRP A 158 -31.80 -29.15 -51.03
N VAL A 159 -32.02 -28.91 -49.75
CA VAL A 159 -32.55 -29.92 -48.82
C VAL A 159 -34.06 -29.73 -48.72
N HIS A 160 -34.81 -30.73 -49.17
CA HIS A 160 -36.26 -30.73 -49.23
C HIS A 160 -36.88 -31.31 -47.96
N SER A 161 -38.19 -31.17 -47.81
CA SER A 161 -38.94 -31.69 -46.66
C SER A 161 -38.66 -33.18 -46.41
N GLY A 162 -38.29 -33.53 -45.17
CA GLY A 162 -37.88 -34.88 -44.77
C GLY A 162 -36.41 -35.23 -45.07
N GLY A 163 -35.71 -34.40 -45.84
CA GLY A 163 -34.29 -34.55 -46.14
C GLY A 163 -33.37 -34.07 -45.00
N VAL A 164 -32.21 -34.71 -44.89
CA VAL A 164 -31.17 -34.37 -43.91
C VAL A 164 -29.83 -34.20 -44.61
N ALA A 165 -29.20 -33.03 -44.44
CA ALA A 165 -27.82 -32.79 -44.84
C ALA A 165 -26.93 -32.67 -43.59
N SER A 166 -25.84 -33.43 -43.55
CA SER A 166 -24.88 -33.44 -42.45
C SER A 166 -23.49 -33.07 -42.94
N ASP A 167 -22.78 -32.26 -42.16
CA ASP A 167 -21.39 -31.87 -42.40
C ASP A 167 -21.14 -31.23 -43.78
N THR A 168 -22.15 -30.52 -44.33
CA THR A 168 -21.98 -29.75 -45.56
C THR A 168 -20.97 -28.62 -45.34
N VAL A 169 -19.99 -28.50 -46.22
CA VAL A 169 -19.03 -27.37 -46.25
C VAL A 169 -19.36 -26.47 -47.44
N ILE A 170 -19.65 -25.20 -47.16
CA ILE A 170 -19.98 -24.19 -48.17
C ILE A 170 -18.77 -23.28 -48.38
N ASN A 171 -18.12 -23.40 -49.54
CA ASN A 171 -17.01 -22.55 -49.94
C ASN A 171 -17.48 -21.41 -50.86
N GLU A 172 -16.55 -20.61 -51.37
CA GLU A 172 -16.82 -19.41 -52.20
C GLU A 172 -17.85 -19.68 -53.32
N GLY A 173 -18.91 -18.87 -53.35
CA GLY A 173 -20.03 -18.98 -54.29
C GLY A 173 -20.98 -20.16 -54.05
N GLY A 174 -20.71 -21.03 -53.06
CA GLY A 174 -21.57 -22.17 -52.74
C GLY A 174 -22.88 -21.75 -52.08
N TYR A 175 -23.94 -22.51 -52.33
CA TYR A 175 -25.30 -22.17 -51.90
C TYR A 175 -26.01 -23.38 -51.28
N LEU A 176 -26.41 -23.28 -50.02
CA LEU A 176 -27.25 -24.28 -49.34
C LEU A 176 -28.58 -23.67 -48.96
N ILE A 177 -29.69 -24.28 -49.40
CA ILE A 177 -31.02 -23.99 -48.87
C ILE A 177 -31.60 -25.19 -48.11
N VAL A 178 -32.04 -24.92 -46.88
CA VAL A 178 -32.75 -25.87 -46.02
C VAL A 178 -34.23 -25.49 -46.05
N LYS A 179 -35.02 -26.20 -46.85
CA LYS A 179 -36.46 -25.91 -47.03
C LYS A 179 -37.25 -26.30 -45.77
N GLU A 180 -38.52 -25.91 -45.73
CA GLU A 180 -39.41 -26.26 -44.63
C GLU A 180 -39.50 -27.79 -44.43
N GLY A 181 -39.43 -28.24 -43.17
CA GLY A 181 -39.40 -29.67 -42.82
C GLY A 181 -38.07 -30.39 -43.07
N ALA A 182 -37.04 -29.69 -43.58
CA ALA A 182 -35.69 -30.22 -43.78
C ALA A 182 -34.76 -29.94 -42.58
N GLN A 183 -33.67 -30.70 -42.49
CA GLN A 183 -32.64 -30.51 -41.46
C GLN A 183 -31.24 -30.39 -42.05
N ALA A 184 -30.45 -29.45 -41.53
CA ALA A 184 -29.01 -29.38 -41.71
C ALA A 184 -28.29 -29.49 -40.37
N VAL A 185 -27.24 -30.31 -40.30
CA VAL A 185 -26.48 -30.58 -39.07
C VAL A 185 -24.99 -30.39 -39.35
N GLY A 186 -24.29 -29.62 -38.52
CA GLY A 186 -22.81 -29.52 -38.61
C GLY A 186 -22.30 -28.73 -39.83
N THR A 187 -23.14 -27.91 -40.47
CA THR A 187 -22.75 -27.13 -41.65
C THR A 187 -21.62 -26.15 -41.32
N VAL A 188 -20.60 -26.07 -42.19
CA VAL A 188 -19.53 -25.06 -42.14
C VAL A 188 -19.73 -24.06 -43.27
N VAL A 189 -19.87 -22.77 -42.95
CA VAL A 189 -20.16 -21.70 -43.91
C VAL A 189 -18.96 -20.77 -44.04
N ASN A 190 -18.39 -20.65 -45.25
CA ASN A 190 -17.20 -19.85 -45.54
C ASN A 190 -17.46 -18.73 -46.59
N THR A 191 -18.70 -18.53 -47.02
CA THR A 191 -19.08 -17.48 -47.98
C THR A 191 -20.46 -16.90 -47.67
N GLY A 192 -20.79 -15.77 -48.31
CA GLY A 192 -22.10 -15.15 -48.26
C GLY A 192 -22.21 -13.92 -47.38
N ALA A 193 -21.15 -13.41 -46.75
CA ALA A 193 -21.19 -12.17 -45.95
C ALA A 193 -20.58 -10.95 -46.65
N GLN A 194 -20.19 -11.07 -47.93
CA GLN A 194 -19.65 -9.97 -48.71
C GLN A 194 -20.69 -8.82 -48.77
N GLY A 195 -20.35 -7.63 -48.27
CA GLY A 195 -21.24 -6.45 -48.29
C GLY A 195 -22.04 -6.19 -47.00
N GLY A 196 -21.93 -7.06 -45.98
CA GLY A 196 -22.56 -6.88 -44.67
C GLY A 196 -24.00 -7.41 -44.56
N PRO A 197 -24.68 -7.14 -43.44
CA PRO A 197 -25.91 -7.86 -43.03
C PRO A 197 -27.16 -7.55 -43.84
N ASP A 198 -27.19 -6.40 -44.51
CA ASP A 198 -28.32 -5.94 -45.31
C ASP A 198 -28.03 -6.09 -46.82
N ALA A 199 -26.89 -6.69 -47.19
CA ALA A 199 -26.60 -7.01 -48.59
C ALA A 199 -27.49 -8.17 -49.06
N GLU A 200 -27.99 -8.08 -50.30
CA GLU A 200 -28.58 -9.23 -50.99
C GLU A 200 -27.44 -10.11 -51.48
N ASN A 201 -27.33 -11.32 -50.92
CA ASN A 201 -26.29 -12.28 -51.27
C ASN A 201 -26.92 -13.51 -51.90
N SER A 202 -26.28 -14.06 -52.93
CA SER A 202 -26.73 -15.22 -53.69
C SER A 202 -26.01 -16.52 -53.30
N ASP A 203 -25.21 -16.49 -52.24
CA ASP A 203 -24.40 -17.59 -51.73
C ASP A 203 -24.43 -17.63 -50.19
N GLY A 204 -23.96 -18.74 -49.60
CA GLY A 204 -24.05 -19.01 -48.15
C GLY A 204 -25.17 -20.01 -47.79
N MET A 205 -25.69 -19.91 -46.55
CA MET A 205 -26.70 -20.82 -46.03
C MET A 205 -28.04 -20.11 -45.78
N PHE A 206 -29.12 -20.68 -46.30
CA PHE A 206 -30.48 -20.15 -46.19
C PHE A 206 -31.38 -21.18 -45.50
N VAL A 207 -32.05 -20.77 -44.41
CA VAL A 207 -32.75 -21.70 -43.51
C VAL A 207 -34.23 -21.32 -43.40
N SER A 208 -35.09 -22.11 -44.03
CA SER A 208 -36.55 -22.15 -43.80
C SER A 208 -36.98 -23.36 -42.97
N GLY A 209 -36.15 -24.40 -42.88
CA GLY A 209 -36.30 -25.56 -42.00
C GLY A 209 -35.52 -25.42 -40.69
N THR A 210 -34.75 -26.45 -40.32
CA THR A 210 -33.92 -26.43 -39.09
C THR A 210 -32.43 -26.60 -39.41
N ALA A 211 -31.60 -25.73 -38.86
CA ALA A 211 -30.14 -25.85 -38.88
C ALA A 211 -29.59 -26.04 -37.46
N THR A 212 -28.71 -27.01 -37.25
CA THR A 212 -28.11 -27.30 -35.93
C THR A 212 -26.59 -27.36 -36.03
N ASN A 213 -25.90 -26.87 -34.99
CA ASN A 213 -24.44 -26.91 -34.88
C ASN A 213 -23.71 -26.27 -36.09
N THR A 214 -24.28 -25.22 -36.67
CA THR A 214 -23.66 -24.50 -37.78
C THR A 214 -22.42 -23.73 -37.29
N THR A 215 -21.30 -23.84 -38.00
CA THR A 215 -20.13 -22.97 -37.80
C THR A 215 -20.02 -21.98 -38.94
N ILE A 216 -20.05 -20.68 -38.62
CA ILE A 216 -19.89 -19.60 -39.58
C ILE A 216 -18.49 -19.02 -39.40
N ASN A 217 -17.64 -19.17 -40.42
CA ASN A 217 -16.29 -18.63 -40.44
C ASN A 217 -16.29 -17.21 -41.04
N GLU A 218 -15.11 -16.62 -41.18
CA GLU A 218 -14.92 -15.34 -41.87
C GLU A 218 -15.57 -15.37 -43.26
N ASN A 219 -16.29 -14.29 -43.61
CA ASN A 219 -17.09 -14.15 -44.82
C ASN A 219 -18.28 -15.11 -44.94
N GLY A 220 -18.52 -15.99 -43.97
CA GLY A 220 -19.67 -16.89 -43.94
C GLY A 220 -20.95 -16.17 -43.55
N ARG A 221 -22.08 -16.51 -44.17
CA ARG A 221 -23.40 -16.01 -43.75
C ARG A 221 -24.46 -17.10 -43.67
N GLN A 222 -25.23 -17.04 -42.58
CA GLN A 222 -26.49 -17.78 -42.42
C GLN A 222 -27.66 -16.82 -42.39
N VAL A 223 -28.66 -17.04 -43.25
CA VAL A 223 -29.94 -16.32 -43.22
C VAL A 223 -31.02 -17.28 -42.71
N VAL A 224 -31.61 -16.97 -41.56
CA VAL A 224 -32.71 -17.72 -40.97
C VAL A 224 -34.02 -17.01 -41.32
N PHE A 225 -34.78 -17.56 -42.27
CA PHE A 225 -36.06 -16.99 -42.70
C PHE A 225 -37.15 -17.13 -41.62
N GLY A 226 -38.30 -16.48 -41.81
CA GLY A 226 -39.35 -16.36 -40.78
C GLY A 226 -39.85 -17.67 -40.16
N GLN A 227 -39.87 -18.77 -40.94
CA GLN A 227 -40.25 -20.11 -40.43
C GLN A 227 -39.03 -20.96 -40.00
N GLY A 228 -37.82 -20.48 -40.28
CA GLY A 228 -36.58 -21.18 -40.00
C GLY A 228 -36.18 -21.14 -38.54
N THR A 229 -35.47 -22.18 -38.10
CA THR A 229 -34.86 -22.26 -36.78
C THR A 229 -33.38 -22.63 -36.89
N ALA A 230 -32.50 -21.82 -36.30
CA ALA A 230 -31.10 -22.16 -36.11
C ALA A 230 -30.82 -22.45 -34.63
N VAL A 231 -30.11 -23.53 -34.32
CA VAL A 231 -29.77 -23.94 -32.96
C VAL A 231 -28.27 -24.20 -32.85
N ALA A 232 -27.64 -23.67 -31.80
CA ALA A 232 -26.22 -23.85 -31.50
C ALA A 232 -25.28 -23.38 -32.63
N THR A 233 -25.62 -22.25 -33.26
CA THR A 233 -24.75 -21.62 -34.26
C THR A 233 -23.54 -20.98 -33.58
N THR A 234 -22.32 -21.31 -34.03
CA THR A 234 -21.09 -20.62 -33.62
C THR A 234 -20.63 -19.70 -34.73
N ILE A 235 -20.49 -18.40 -34.44
CA ILE A 235 -20.09 -17.37 -35.40
C ILE A 235 -18.71 -16.83 -35.01
N LYS A 236 -17.72 -17.03 -35.87
CA LYS A 236 -16.36 -16.53 -35.68
C LYS A 236 -16.23 -15.10 -36.21
N SER A 237 -15.10 -14.47 -35.92
CA SER A 237 -14.72 -13.16 -36.45
C SER A 237 -14.96 -13.05 -37.97
N GLY A 238 -15.73 -12.03 -38.36
CA GLY A 238 -16.07 -11.75 -39.76
C GLY A 238 -17.19 -12.62 -40.36
N GLY A 239 -17.84 -13.48 -39.57
CA GLY A 239 -19.04 -14.20 -39.98
C GLY A 239 -20.33 -13.55 -39.48
N ASP A 240 -21.44 -13.82 -40.18
CA ASP A 240 -22.74 -13.16 -39.95
C ASP A 240 -23.92 -14.16 -39.85
N GLN A 241 -24.87 -13.88 -38.95
CA GLN A 241 -26.20 -14.51 -38.95
C GLN A 241 -27.30 -13.44 -39.02
N SER A 242 -28.13 -13.49 -40.07
CA SER A 242 -29.34 -12.68 -40.21
C SER A 242 -30.56 -13.49 -39.78
N VAL A 243 -31.22 -13.09 -38.69
CA VAL A 243 -32.34 -13.82 -38.09
C VAL A 243 -33.65 -13.08 -38.38
N HIS A 244 -34.53 -13.71 -39.15
CA HIS A 244 -35.92 -13.34 -39.36
C HIS A 244 -36.90 -14.32 -38.68
N GLY A 245 -36.46 -15.55 -38.42
CA GLY A 245 -37.18 -16.58 -37.66
C GLY A 245 -36.68 -16.72 -36.22
N GLN A 246 -36.19 -17.91 -35.86
CA GLN A 246 -35.67 -18.20 -34.52
C GLN A 246 -34.19 -18.59 -34.52
N ALA A 247 -33.42 -18.04 -33.59
CA ALA A 247 -32.06 -18.46 -33.29
C ALA A 247 -31.91 -18.80 -31.81
N LYS A 248 -31.36 -19.97 -31.48
CA LYS A 248 -31.21 -20.45 -30.09
C LYS A 248 -29.77 -20.85 -29.81
N ASN A 249 -29.23 -20.46 -28.65
CA ASN A 249 -27.87 -20.81 -28.22
C ASN A 249 -26.79 -20.35 -29.23
N THR A 250 -26.95 -19.18 -29.84
CA THR A 250 -25.93 -18.64 -30.74
C THR A 250 -24.71 -18.17 -29.94
N VAL A 251 -23.50 -18.51 -30.36
CA VAL A 251 -22.25 -18.05 -29.74
C VAL A 251 -21.49 -17.14 -30.71
N LEU A 252 -21.27 -15.89 -30.32
CA LEU A 252 -20.57 -14.86 -31.11
C LEU A 252 -19.13 -14.70 -30.63
N ASN A 253 -18.17 -15.33 -31.30
CA ASN A 253 -16.73 -15.25 -31.04
C ASN A 253 -16.05 -14.29 -32.03
N GLY A 254 -16.40 -13.00 -31.94
CA GLY A 254 -15.95 -11.96 -32.88
C GLY A 254 -16.91 -11.71 -34.06
N GLY A 255 -17.92 -12.56 -34.25
CA GLY A 255 -18.90 -12.46 -35.33
C GLY A 255 -20.17 -11.69 -34.95
N TYR A 256 -21.09 -11.58 -35.91
CA TYR A 256 -22.28 -10.74 -35.79
C TYR A 256 -23.59 -11.52 -35.87
N GLN A 257 -24.58 -11.13 -35.07
CA GLN A 257 -25.97 -11.59 -35.19
C GLN A 257 -26.91 -10.40 -35.31
N TYR A 258 -27.75 -10.40 -36.34
CA TYR A 258 -28.75 -9.38 -36.61
C TYR A 258 -30.14 -9.98 -36.40
N VAL A 259 -30.85 -9.51 -35.38
CA VAL A 259 -32.22 -9.95 -35.07
C VAL A 259 -33.17 -8.93 -35.70
N HIS A 260 -33.83 -9.31 -36.79
CA HIS A 260 -34.72 -8.44 -37.56
C HIS A 260 -36.13 -8.35 -36.93
N SER A 261 -36.99 -7.50 -37.50
CA SER A 261 -38.39 -7.36 -37.07
C SER A 261 -39.11 -8.71 -37.02
N GLY A 262 -39.80 -8.98 -35.90
CA GLY A 262 -40.54 -10.22 -35.65
C GLY A 262 -39.69 -11.43 -35.26
N ALA A 263 -38.35 -11.32 -35.32
CA ALA A 263 -37.46 -12.42 -35.03
C ALA A 263 -37.20 -12.60 -33.51
N LEU A 264 -36.82 -13.82 -33.13
CA LEU A 264 -36.49 -14.18 -31.75
C LEU A 264 -35.11 -14.83 -31.65
N ALA A 265 -34.21 -14.22 -30.88
CA ALA A 265 -32.97 -14.82 -30.44
C ALA A 265 -33.04 -15.17 -28.94
N THR A 266 -32.71 -16.40 -28.56
CA THR A 266 -32.68 -16.85 -27.15
C THR A 266 -31.32 -17.42 -26.79
N ASP A 267 -30.83 -17.08 -25.60
CA ASP A 267 -29.61 -17.63 -25.01
C ASP A 267 -28.36 -17.36 -25.87
N THR A 268 -28.30 -16.18 -26.51
CA THR A 268 -27.12 -15.74 -27.26
C THR A 268 -25.98 -15.41 -26.28
N VAL A 269 -24.79 -15.95 -26.54
CA VAL A 269 -23.56 -15.61 -25.82
C VAL A 269 -22.69 -14.73 -26.72
N VAL A 270 -22.37 -13.52 -26.26
CA VAL A 270 -21.57 -12.53 -26.98
C VAL A 270 -20.19 -12.42 -26.30
N ASN A 271 -19.16 -12.98 -26.94
CA ASN A 271 -17.80 -12.96 -26.43
C ASN A 271 -17.00 -11.78 -27.03
N ASN A 272 -15.71 -11.71 -26.72
CA ASN A 272 -14.78 -10.68 -27.19
C ASN A 272 -14.92 -10.40 -28.70
N GLY A 273 -15.21 -9.15 -29.05
CA GLY A 273 -15.42 -8.67 -30.42
C GLY A 273 -16.75 -9.10 -31.06
N GLY A 274 -17.53 -9.95 -30.40
CA GLY A 274 -18.86 -10.34 -30.87
C GLY A 274 -19.86 -9.20 -30.72
N TRP A 275 -20.80 -9.11 -31.66
CA TRP A 275 -21.81 -8.04 -31.62
C TRP A 275 -23.19 -8.54 -32.05
N GLN A 276 -24.15 -8.44 -31.13
CA GLN A 276 -25.56 -8.68 -31.40
C GLN A 276 -26.28 -7.35 -31.67
N VAL A 277 -27.05 -7.28 -32.75
CA VAL A 277 -27.87 -6.13 -33.12
C VAL A 277 -29.33 -6.55 -33.13
N VAL A 278 -30.10 -6.03 -32.17
CA VAL A 278 -31.55 -6.22 -32.09
C VAL A 278 -32.22 -5.04 -32.78
N LYS A 279 -32.68 -5.25 -34.01
CA LYS A 279 -33.36 -4.20 -34.80
C LYS A 279 -34.76 -3.94 -34.24
N ALA A 280 -35.41 -2.88 -34.72
CA ALA A 280 -36.78 -2.54 -34.36
C ALA A 280 -37.70 -3.77 -34.49
N GLU A 281 -38.53 -4.00 -33.47
CA GLU A 281 -39.45 -5.15 -33.35
C GLU A 281 -38.80 -6.55 -33.27
N GLY A 282 -37.47 -6.63 -33.26
CA GLY A 282 -36.74 -7.86 -32.94
C GLY A 282 -36.71 -8.10 -31.42
N THR A 283 -36.58 -9.36 -30.99
CA THR A 283 -36.51 -9.72 -29.57
C THR A 283 -35.29 -10.60 -29.27
N ALA A 284 -34.52 -10.22 -28.26
CA ALA A 284 -33.44 -11.03 -27.70
C ALA A 284 -33.73 -11.35 -26.22
N ASN A 285 -33.76 -12.63 -25.85
CA ASN A 285 -33.96 -13.08 -24.48
C ASN A 285 -32.71 -13.77 -23.95
N ASN A 286 -32.37 -13.54 -22.68
CA ASN A 286 -31.28 -14.20 -21.96
C ASN A 286 -29.91 -14.03 -22.65
N THR A 287 -29.64 -12.85 -23.20
CA THR A 287 -28.33 -12.60 -23.80
C THR A 287 -27.28 -12.46 -22.71
N VAL A 288 -26.17 -13.18 -22.84
CA VAL A 288 -24.98 -13.04 -21.98
C VAL A 288 -23.89 -12.34 -22.76
N ILE A 289 -23.41 -11.20 -22.27
CA ILE A 289 -22.35 -10.42 -22.89
C ILE A 289 -21.12 -10.51 -21.98
N ASN A 290 -20.03 -11.05 -22.51
CA ASN A 290 -18.74 -11.11 -21.82
C ASN A 290 -17.86 -9.92 -22.22
N ALA A 291 -16.68 -9.82 -21.61
CA ALA A 291 -15.72 -8.73 -21.84
C ALA A 291 -15.51 -8.43 -23.34
N ASN A 292 -15.57 -7.14 -23.70
CA ASN A 292 -15.50 -6.61 -25.07
C ASN A 292 -16.58 -7.11 -26.04
N GLY A 293 -17.62 -7.77 -25.54
CA GLY A 293 -18.84 -8.06 -26.29
C GLY A 293 -19.80 -6.88 -26.31
N ARG A 294 -20.66 -6.82 -27.32
CA ARG A 294 -21.65 -5.74 -27.48
C ARG A 294 -23.05 -6.23 -27.86
N GLN A 295 -24.07 -5.58 -27.31
CA GLN A 295 -25.44 -5.63 -27.81
C GLN A 295 -25.95 -4.21 -28.10
N SER A 296 -26.50 -4.01 -29.29
CA SER A 296 -27.22 -2.79 -29.66
C SER A 296 -28.70 -3.09 -29.75
N VAL A 297 -29.55 -2.33 -29.06
CA VAL A 297 -30.98 -2.59 -28.92
C VAL A 297 -31.81 -1.43 -29.45
N SER A 298 -32.51 -1.66 -30.57
CA SER A 298 -33.61 -0.83 -31.07
C SER A 298 -34.96 -1.57 -31.03
N GLY A 299 -34.95 -2.86 -30.66
CA GLY A 299 -36.13 -3.68 -30.38
C GLY A 299 -36.25 -3.98 -28.88
N ASN A 300 -36.47 -5.25 -28.51
CA ASN A 300 -36.61 -5.68 -27.12
C ASN A 300 -35.45 -6.58 -26.69
N ALA A 301 -34.83 -6.29 -25.55
CA ALA A 301 -33.84 -7.14 -24.90
C ALA A 301 -34.28 -7.47 -23.47
N ASN A 302 -34.55 -8.75 -23.17
CA ASN A 302 -35.03 -9.18 -21.86
C ASN A 302 -33.98 -10.03 -21.15
N SER A 303 -33.76 -9.74 -19.87
CA SER A 303 -32.88 -10.49 -18.96
C SER A 303 -31.44 -10.59 -19.49
N THR A 304 -30.89 -9.46 -19.98
CA THR A 304 -29.50 -9.40 -20.46
C THR A 304 -28.52 -9.37 -19.30
N THR A 305 -27.45 -10.16 -19.35
CA THR A 305 -26.39 -10.17 -18.33
C THR A 305 -25.08 -9.61 -18.91
N LEU A 306 -24.48 -8.61 -18.27
CA LEU A 306 -23.23 -7.96 -18.69
C LEU A 306 -22.10 -8.34 -17.74
N ASN A 307 -21.10 -9.09 -18.24
CA ASN A 307 -19.93 -9.57 -17.49
C ASN A 307 -18.65 -9.00 -18.11
N GLY A 308 -18.15 -7.89 -17.60
CA GLY A 308 -16.84 -7.36 -18.02
C GLY A 308 -15.68 -8.14 -17.41
N ALA A 309 -14.45 -7.69 -17.70
CA ALA A 309 -13.25 -8.19 -17.06
C ALA A 309 -12.35 -7.03 -16.61
N LEU A 310 -11.81 -7.14 -15.40
CA LEU A 310 -10.78 -6.25 -14.89
C LEU A 310 -9.49 -6.48 -15.67
N ASN A 311 -8.86 -5.42 -16.19
CA ASN A 311 -7.53 -5.55 -16.77
C ASN A 311 -6.52 -5.96 -15.69
N ALA A 312 -5.72 -7.00 -15.95
CA ALA A 312 -4.79 -7.55 -14.98
C ALA A 312 -3.77 -6.50 -14.51
N GLY A 313 -3.96 -5.95 -13.30
CA GLY A 313 -2.99 -5.06 -12.65
C GLY A 313 -3.54 -3.84 -11.88
N GLY A 314 -4.86 -3.60 -11.84
CA GLY A 314 -5.43 -2.47 -11.08
C GLY A 314 -6.35 -2.91 -9.95
N GLU A 315 -5.94 -2.77 -8.69
CA GLU A 315 -6.91 -2.54 -7.61
C GLU A 315 -7.33 -1.07 -7.71
N CYS A 316 -8.62 -0.78 -7.93
CA CYS A 316 -9.04 0.59 -8.23
C CYS A 316 -10.31 0.97 -7.48
N GLY A 317 -10.27 2.14 -6.80
CA GLY A 317 -11.43 2.80 -6.20
C GLY A 317 -12.23 3.64 -7.21
N PHE A 318 -12.67 4.85 -6.82
CA PHE A 318 -13.62 5.73 -7.52
C PHE A 318 -13.39 6.04 -9.03
N ASP A 319 -12.19 5.84 -9.59
CA ASP A 319 -11.85 6.18 -10.99
C ASP A 319 -11.61 4.93 -11.87
N CYS A 320 -12.67 4.13 -12.02
CA CYS A 320 -12.62 2.84 -12.72
C CYS A 320 -12.93 2.93 -14.23
N ILE A 321 -13.19 4.12 -14.79
CA ILE A 321 -13.70 4.27 -16.17
C ILE A 321 -12.68 3.80 -17.23
N ASN A 322 -11.38 3.81 -16.92
CA ASN A 322 -10.32 3.50 -17.88
C ASN A 322 -9.69 2.10 -17.73
N HIS A 323 -10.18 1.25 -16.83
CA HIS A 323 -9.51 -0.01 -16.45
C HIS A 323 -10.27 -1.30 -16.79
N TYR A 324 -11.46 -1.23 -17.38
CA TYR A 324 -12.27 -2.40 -17.73
C TYR A 324 -12.36 -2.66 -19.25
N ASP A 325 -12.29 -3.93 -19.61
CA ASP A 325 -12.74 -4.43 -20.91
C ASP A 325 -14.25 -4.62 -20.85
N PHE A 326 -14.99 -3.55 -21.19
CA PHE A 326 -16.42 -3.48 -20.89
C PHE A 326 -17.26 -4.48 -21.68
N ALA A 327 -18.20 -5.16 -21.00
CA ALA A 327 -19.34 -5.81 -21.64
C ALA A 327 -20.45 -4.76 -21.82
N THR A 328 -20.87 -4.48 -23.05
CA THR A 328 -21.69 -3.30 -23.36
C THR A 328 -23.09 -3.63 -23.88
N GLN A 329 -24.10 -2.98 -23.32
CA GLN A 329 -25.45 -2.91 -23.91
C GLN A 329 -25.80 -1.44 -24.17
N GLU A 330 -26.16 -1.14 -25.42
CA GLU A 330 -26.62 0.19 -25.83
C GLU A 330 -28.10 0.11 -26.22
N VAL A 331 -28.95 0.78 -25.46
CA VAL A 331 -30.39 0.89 -25.71
C VAL A 331 -30.64 2.23 -26.42
N ARG A 332 -31.06 2.15 -27.67
CA ARG A 332 -31.24 3.30 -28.57
C ARG A 332 -32.72 3.68 -28.69
N ASP A 333 -33.00 4.68 -29.51
CA ASP A 333 -34.35 5.09 -29.87
C ASP A 333 -35.26 3.90 -30.24
N GLY A 334 -36.42 3.82 -29.59
CA GLY A 334 -37.39 2.73 -29.71
C GLY A 334 -37.00 1.42 -28.99
N GLY A 335 -35.77 1.31 -28.51
CA GLY A 335 -35.26 0.14 -27.80
C GLY A 335 -35.76 0.05 -26.35
N VAL A 336 -36.09 -1.17 -25.92
CA VAL A 336 -36.47 -1.46 -24.53
C VAL A 336 -35.59 -2.59 -24.00
N ALA A 337 -34.93 -2.34 -22.87
CA ALA A 337 -34.24 -3.36 -22.08
C ALA A 337 -35.00 -3.62 -20.77
N THR A 338 -35.25 -4.88 -20.45
CA THR A 338 -35.87 -5.26 -19.16
C THR A 338 -34.97 -6.24 -18.42
N GLU A 339 -34.93 -6.11 -17.09
CA GLU A 339 -34.22 -7.03 -16.19
C GLU A 339 -32.72 -7.18 -16.53
N THR A 340 -32.08 -6.12 -17.03
CA THR A 340 -30.63 -6.14 -17.27
C THR A 340 -29.88 -6.28 -15.94
N THR A 341 -28.98 -7.27 -15.87
CA THR A 341 -28.04 -7.42 -14.76
C THR A 341 -26.66 -6.97 -15.19
N ILE A 342 -26.11 -5.97 -14.51
CA ILE A 342 -24.80 -5.39 -14.78
C ILE A 342 -23.84 -5.84 -13.67
N ASN A 343 -22.90 -6.72 -14.00
CA ASN A 343 -21.85 -7.16 -13.09
C ASN A 343 -20.58 -6.30 -13.27
N ALA A 344 -19.50 -6.65 -12.55
CA ALA A 344 -18.23 -5.95 -12.64
C ALA A 344 -17.75 -5.77 -14.09
N GLY A 345 -17.39 -4.53 -14.46
CA GLY A 345 -16.99 -4.17 -15.82
C GLY A 345 -18.14 -4.24 -16.86
N GLY A 346 -19.38 -4.43 -16.44
CA GLY A 346 -20.56 -4.28 -17.30
C GLY A 346 -20.95 -2.80 -17.44
N SER A 347 -21.40 -2.40 -18.63
CA SER A 347 -21.85 -1.04 -18.91
C SER A 347 -23.12 -1.03 -19.75
N GLN A 348 -24.17 -0.41 -19.23
CA GLN A 348 -25.42 -0.17 -19.96
C GLN A 348 -25.56 1.32 -20.28
N LEU A 349 -25.68 1.67 -21.56
CA LEU A 349 -25.98 3.02 -22.02
C LEU A 349 -27.43 3.10 -22.51
N ILE A 350 -28.22 3.99 -21.91
CA ILE A 350 -29.59 4.31 -22.32
C ILE A 350 -29.54 5.65 -23.03
N ALA A 351 -29.48 5.59 -24.36
CA ALA A 351 -29.41 6.77 -25.22
C ALA A 351 -30.79 7.41 -25.42
N ALA A 352 -30.82 8.55 -26.10
CA ALA A 352 -32.04 9.28 -26.44
C ALA A 352 -33.11 8.36 -27.08
N GLY A 353 -34.32 8.38 -26.50
CA GLY A 353 -35.45 7.55 -26.93
C GLY A 353 -35.43 6.09 -26.46
N GLY A 354 -34.35 5.62 -25.83
CA GLY A 354 -34.25 4.29 -25.23
C GLY A 354 -34.87 4.21 -23.84
N ARG A 355 -35.33 3.00 -23.46
CA ARG A 355 -35.90 2.71 -22.14
C ARG A 355 -35.26 1.48 -21.50
N SER A 356 -34.87 1.59 -20.23
CA SER A 356 -34.51 0.44 -19.38
C SER A 356 -35.45 0.32 -18.20
N ASP A 357 -35.84 -0.90 -17.85
CA ASP A 357 -36.69 -1.18 -16.68
C ASP A 357 -36.13 -2.33 -15.85
N ALA A 358 -36.16 -2.18 -14.53
CA ALA A 358 -35.69 -3.18 -13.56
C ALA A 358 -34.21 -3.58 -13.73
N THR A 359 -33.33 -2.63 -14.06
CA THR A 359 -31.88 -2.87 -14.10
C THR A 359 -31.33 -3.12 -12.69
N THR A 360 -30.55 -4.19 -12.50
CA THR A 360 -29.75 -4.42 -11.29
C THR A 360 -28.28 -4.17 -11.58
N ILE A 361 -27.67 -3.23 -10.86
CA ILE A 361 -26.24 -2.90 -10.96
C ILE A 361 -25.53 -3.46 -9.72
N ASN A 362 -24.70 -4.48 -9.92
CA ASN A 362 -23.82 -5.04 -8.89
C ASN A 362 -22.49 -4.27 -8.83
N ALA A 363 -21.66 -4.57 -7.83
CA ALA A 363 -20.36 -3.94 -7.62
C ALA A 363 -19.55 -3.82 -8.92
N ASP A 364 -18.96 -2.64 -9.14
CA ASP A 364 -18.16 -2.27 -10.31
C ASP A 364 -18.92 -2.28 -11.66
N GLY A 365 -20.26 -2.38 -11.62
CA GLY A 365 -21.13 -2.19 -12.77
C GLY A 365 -21.56 -0.72 -12.93
N ARG A 366 -21.93 -0.35 -14.17
CA ARG A 366 -22.37 1.01 -14.52
C ARG A 366 -23.63 1.05 -15.37
N GLN A 367 -24.52 2.00 -15.07
CA GLN A 367 -25.54 2.47 -16.01
C GLN A 367 -25.36 3.96 -16.34
N ILE A 368 -25.53 4.32 -17.61
CA ILE A 368 -25.52 5.71 -18.11
C ILE A 368 -26.89 5.99 -18.70
N VAL A 369 -27.56 7.02 -18.22
CA VAL A 369 -28.84 7.48 -18.74
C VAL A 369 -28.60 8.82 -19.42
N GLU A 370 -28.56 8.82 -20.76
CA GLU A 370 -28.22 9.97 -21.60
C GLU A 370 -29.36 10.24 -22.60
N GLY A 371 -30.29 11.12 -22.24
CA GLY A 371 -31.49 11.44 -23.03
C GLY A 371 -32.57 10.35 -23.05
N GLY A 372 -32.29 9.16 -22.51
CA GLY A 372 -33.26 8.06 -22.36
C GLY A 372 -33.92 8.01 -20.98
N THR A 373 -34.64 6.92 -20.70
CA THR A 373 -35.34 6.71 -19.42
C THR A 373 -34.94 5.38 -18.77
N ALA A 374 -34.55 5.42 -17.49
CA ALA A 374 -34.33 4.23 -16.67
C ALA A 374 -35.36 4.19 -15.52
N THR A 375 -36.07 3.07 -15.36
CA THR A 375 -37.05 2.89 -14.29
C THR A 375 -36.69 1.70 -13.40
N ASN A 376 -37.02 1.78 -12.11
CA ASN A 376 -36.84 0.69 -11.14
C ASN A 376 -35.39 0.16 -11.05
N THR A 377 -34.40 1.06 -11.18
CA THR A 377 -32.99 0.65 -11.12
C THR A 377 -32.56 0.37 -9.68
N ILE A 378 -31.91 -0.75 -9.43
CA ILE A 378 -31.34 -1.12 -8.13
C ILE A 378 -29.82 -1.02 -8.22
N ILE A 379 -29.21 -0.18 -7.37
CA ILE A 379 -27.76 0.06 -7.33
C ILE A 379 -27.22 -0.45 -6.00
N LYS A 380 -26.36 -1.47 -6.08
CA LYS A 380 -25.68 -2.05 -4.91
C LYS A 380 -24.38 -1.30 -4.58
N GLU A 381 -23.75 -1.68 -3.48
CA GLU A 381 -22.49 -1.14 -3.02
C GLU A 381 -21.40 -1.27 -4.11
N HIS A 382 -20.56 -0.23 -4.26
CA HIS A 382 -19.54 -0.05 -5.33
C HIS A 382 -20.08 0.04 -6.76
N ALA A 383 -21.40 0.15 -6.94
CA ALA A 383 -22.02 0.35 -8.24
C ALA A 383 -22.46 1.80 -8.45
N TRP A 384 -22.65 2.21 -9.72
CA TRP A 384 -23.04 3.59 -10.02
C TRP A 384 -23.95 3.77 -11.24
N GLN A 385 -24.78 4.80 -11.17
CA GLN A 385 -25.59 5.33 -12.27
C GLN A 385 -25.26 6.81 -12.50
N SER A 386 -25.06 7.20 -13.75
CA SER A 386 -25.03 8.62 -14.16
C SER A 386 -26.29 8.99 -14.92
N VAL A 387 -26.89 10.11 -14.58
CA VAL A 387 -28.09 10.69 -15.21
C VAL A 387 -27.75 12.08 -15.71
N GLN A 388 -27.72 12.26 -17.03
CA GLN A 388 -27.17 13.47 -17.67
C GLN A 388 -27.84 13.75 -19.01
N ASN A 389 -27.64 14.94 -19.59
CA ASN A 389 -28.06 15.30 -20.95
C ASN A 389 -29.54 14.95 -21.27
N ASN A 390 -30.48 15.38 -20.42
CA ASN A 390 -31.92 15.05 -20.50
C ASN A 390 -32.26 13.58 -20.19
N GLY A 391 -31.35 12.83 -19.60
CA GLY A 391 -31.64 11.51 -19.05
C GLY A 391 -32.60 11.59 -17.86
N TYR A 392 -33.45 10.58 -17.72
CA TYR A 392 -34.46 10.54 -16.66
C TYR A 392 -34.43 9.19 -15.92
N ALA A 393 -34.12 9.22 -14.63
CA ALA A 393 -34.16 8.06 -13.76
C ALA A 393 -35.38 8.13 -12.83
N ILE A 394 -36.16 7.06 -12.74
CA ILE A 394 -37.39 6.98 -11.93
C ILE A 394 -37.31 5.77 -11.01
N ASP A 395 -37.67 5.95 -9.74
CA ASP A 395 -37.76 4.90 -8.72
C ASP A 395 -36.44 4.11 -8.55
N THR A 396 -35.32 4.84 -8.51
CA THR A 396 -34.00 4.24 -8.26
C THR A 396 -33.82 3.92 -6.78
N THR A 397 -33.34 2.72 -6.45
CA THR A 397 -33.01 2.31 -5.08
C THR A 397 -31.50 2.19 -4.92
N LEU A 398 -30.92 2.92 -3.96
CA LEU A 398 -29.49 2.95 -3.68
C LEU A 398 -29.17 2.26 -2.35
N GLY A 399 -28.14 1.43 -2.33
CA GLY A 399 -27.62 0.81 -1.12
C GLY A 399 -28.55 -0.24 -0.52
N ASN A 400 -28.29 -0.61 0.74
CA ASN A 400 -28.89 -1.79 1.35
C ASN A 400 -29.86 -1.44 2.49
N ALA A 401 -31.16 -1.62 2.24
CA ALA A 401 -32.23 -1.37 3.21
C ALA A 401 -32.22 -2.35 4.41
N GLY A 402 -31.59 -3.52 4.28
CA GLY A 402 -31.58 -4.56 5.31
C GLY A 402 -30.41 -4.49 6.29
N SER A 403 -29.39 -3.66 6.03
CA SER A 403 -28.20 -3.57 6.88
C SER A 403 -28.45 -2.73 8.13
N THR A 404 -28.11 -3.28 9.29
CA THR A 404 -28.16 -2.57 10.59
C THR A 404 -26.86 -1.83 10.93
N GLU A 405 -25.76 -2.16 10.25
CA GLU A 405 -24.44 -1.54 10.44
C GLU A 405 -24.20 -0.49 9.37
N LEU A 406 -23.67 0.68 9.73
CA LEU A 406 -23.33 1.72 8.75
C LEU A 406 -22.26 1.18 7.79
N LEU A 407 -22.56 1.19 6.50
CA LEU A 407 -21.66 0.68 5.47
C LEU A 407 -20.66 1.76 5.05
N SER A 408 -19.39 1.38 4.88
CA SER A 408 -18.35 2.24 4.30
C SER A 408 -18.30 2.18 2.77
N ASP A 409 -18.85 1.12 2.20
CA ASP A 409 -18.92 0.88 0.76
C ASP A 409 -20.18 1.51 0.19
N LEU A 410 -20.01 2.34 -0.85
CA LEU A 410 -21.04 3.27 -1.27
C LEU A 410 -21.64 2.92 -2.65
N ALA A 411 -22.95 3.11 -2.79
CA ALA A 411 -23.72 2.96 -4.02
C ALA A 411 -24.14 4.35 -4.54
N TYR A 412 -23.83 4.68 -5.79
CA TYR A 412 -23.92 6.06 -6.29
C TYR A 412 -24.97 6.28 -7.37
N GLN A 413 -25.71 7.40 -7.24
CA GLN A 413 -26.42 8.03 -8.36
C GLN A 413 -25.95 9.47 -8.51
N ASN A 414 -25.35 9.77 -9.65
CA ASN A 414 -24.89 11.10 -10.00
C ASN A 414 -25.87 11.73 -10.99
N VAL A 415 -26.44 12.87 -10.61
CA VAL A 415 -27.38 13.62 -11.45
C VAL A 415 -26.74 14.95 -11.81
N SER A 416 -26.32 15.10 -13.07
CA SER A 416 -25.61 16.29 -13.55
C SER A 416 -26.44 17.07 -14.57
N ALA A 417 -25.83 18.01 -15.29
CA ALA A 417 -26.51 18.98 -16.14
C ALA A 417 -27.57 18.36 -17.07
N GLY A 418 -28.83 18.82 -16.91
CA GLY A 418 -29.98 18.36 -17.68
C GLY A 418 -30.52 16.99 -17.26
N GLY A 419 -29.88 16.27 -16.33
CA GLY A 419 -30.39 15.02 -15.77
C GLY A 419 -31.49 15.24 -14.73
N MET A 420 -32.45 14.32 -14.67
CA MET A 420 -33.50 14.31 -13.65
C MET A 420 -33.61 12.94 -12.97
N ALA A 421 -33.66 12.93 -11.65
CA ALA A 421 -33.96 11.74 -10.84
C ALA A 421 -35.25 11.96 -10.04
N GLU A 422 -36.20 11.04 -10.15
CA GLU A 422 -37.47 11.08 -9.42
C GLU A 422 -37.69 9.81 -8.59
N GLY A 423 -38.15 9.96 -7.35
CA GLY A 423 -38.52 8.83 -6.50
C GLY A 423 -37.31 8.02 -6.00
N THR A 424 -36.13 8.63 -5.91
CA THR A 424 -34.92 7.90 -5.47
C THR A 424 -35.00 7.57 -3.98
N VAL A 425 -34.83 6.29 -3.65
CA VAL A 425 -34.78 5.79 -2.27
C VAL A 425 -33.33 5.50 -1.90
N ILE A 426 -32.81 6.24 -0.93
CA ILE A 426 -31.39 6.25 -0.57
C ILE A 426 -31.24 5.54 0.79
N ASN A 427 -30.80 4.28 0.76
CA ASN A 427 -30.65 3.46 1.96
C ASN A 427 -29.21 3.52 2.52
N ASN A 428 -28.93 2.70 3.51
CA ASN A 428 -27.61 2.59 4.13
C ASN A 428 -26.52 2.27 3.09
N GLY A 429 -25.48 3.10 3.02
CA GLY A 429 -24.44 3.04 1.99
C GLY A 429 -24.84 3.69 0.65
N GLY A 430 -26.08 4.15 0.49
CA GLY A 430 -26.52 4.86 -0.71
C GLY A 430 -26.17 6.34 -0.67
N VAL A 431 -25.72 6.88 -1.81
CA VAL A 431 -25.44 8.30 -2.01
C VAL A 431 -26.06 8.77 -3.32
N GLN A 432 -26.94 9.77 -3.25
CA GLN A 432 -27.37 10.53 -4.42
C GLN A 432 -26.68 11.89 -4.41
N SER A 433 -25.89 12.17 -5.44
CA SER A 433 -25.21 13.46 -5.62
C SER A 433 -25.85 14.19 -6.81
N VAL A 434 -26.38 15.38 -6.53
CA VAL A 434 -27.01 16.26 -7.53
C VAL A 434 -26.09 17.45 -7.76
N TYR A 435 -25.45 17.45 -8.92
CA TYR A 435 -24.47 18.45 -9.35
C TYR A 435 -25.14 19.61 -10.10
N GLU A 436 -24.32 20.52 -10.61
CA GLU A 436 -24.78 21.66 -11.40
C GLU A 436 -25.75 21.24 -12.52
N GLY A 437 -26.87 21.95 -12.60
CA GLY A 437 -27.91 21.73 -13.60
C GLY A 437 -28.68 20.41 -13.48
N GLY A 438 -28.37 19.59 -12.47
CA GLY A 438 -29.12 18.37 -12.13
C GLY A 438 -30.35 18.66 -11.28
N THR A 439 -31.37 17.80 -11.37
CA THR A 439 -32.61 17.91 -10.59
C THR A 439 -32.99 16.59 -9.92
N ALA A 440 -33.20 16.60 -8.60
CA ALA A 440 -33.80 15.49 -7.87
C ALA A 440 -35.20 15.82 -7.34
N VAL A 441 -36.11 14.85 -7.37
CA VAL A 441 -37.52 15.00 -7.00
C VAL A 441 -37.97 13.81 -6.17
N ASN A 442 -38.76 14.03 -5.12
CA ASN A 442 -39.37 12.97 -4.32
C ASN A 442 -38.34 11.99 -3.72
N SER A 443 -37.15 12.48 -3.35
CA SER A 443 -36.10 11.63 -2.80
C SER A 443 -36.36 11.31 -1.32
N VAL A 444 -36.13 10.05 -0.92
CA VAL A 444 -36.29 9.57 0.45
C VAL A 444 -34.93 9.10 0.97
N VAL A 445 -34.42 9.78 2.00
CA VAL A 445 -33.12 9.49 2.61
C VAL A 445 -33.33 8.70 3.90
N ASN A 446 -33.05 7.41 3.87
CA ASN A 446 -33.16 6.51 5.02
C ASN A 446 -31.88 6.53 5.88
N ARG A 447 -31.91 5.80 7.00
CA ARG A 447 -30.76 5.64 7.90
C ARG A 447 -29.51 5.20 7.14
N GLY A 448 -28.41 5.96 7.30
CA GLY A 448 -27.13 5.69 6.65
C GLY A 448 -27.09 6.06 5.17
N GLY A 449 -28.19 6.57 4.61
CA GLY A 449 -28.24 7.15 3.27
C GLY A 449 -27.92 8.64 3.29
N ARG A 450 -27.43 9.14 2.15
CA ARG A 450 -26.94 10.50 2.00
C ARG A 450 -27.44 11.14 0.69
N LEU A 451 -28.07 12.31 0.82
CA LEU A 451 -28.36 13.19 -0.31
C LEU A 451 -27.42 14.39 -0.26
N GLU A 452 -26.68 14.61 -1.34
CA GLU A 452 -25.74 15.71 -1.52
C GLU A 452 -26.20 16.58 -2.68
N ILE A 453 -26.42 17.87 -2.43
CA ILE A 453 -26.68 18.85 -3.47
C ILE A 453 -25.47 19.78 -3.54
N SER A 454 -24.70 19.65 -4.61
CA SER A 454 -23.32 20.15 -4.68
C SER A 454 -23.10 21.08 -5.86
N VAL A 455 -22.01 21.86 -5.79
CA VAL A 455 -21.56 22.80 -6.84
C VAL A 455 -20.29 22.36 -7.59
N TRP A 456 -19.81 21.12 -7.42
CA TRP A 456 -18.52 20.68 -7.98
C TRP A 456 -18.58 19.40 -8.82
N ASP A 457 -18.06 19.50 -10.05
CA ASP A 457 -17.25 18.43 -10.69
C ASP A 457 -15.84 18.96 -11.07
N GLU A 458 -15.63 20.26 -11.36
CA GLU A 458 -14.30 20.88 -11.57
C GLU A 458 -14.28 22.38 -11.19
N GLU A 459 -13.14 22.91 -10.74
CA GLU A 459 -12.98 24.35 -10.40
C GLU A 459 -13.18 25.20 -11.67
N PRO A 460 -14.06 26.21 -11.68
CA PRO A 460 -14.24 27.03 -12.87
C PRO A 460 -12.96 27.81 -13.20
N ALA A 461 -12.47 27.66 -14.42
CA ALA A 461 -11.40 28.51 -14.95
C ALA A 461 -11.78 29.99 -14.78
N SER A 462 -10.82 30.80 -14.29
CA SER A 462 -11.07 32.18 -13.87
C SER A 462 -11.81 33.00 -14.95
N GLY A 463 -12.99 33.52 -14.60
CA GLY A 463 -13.74 34.48 -15.43
C GLY A 463 -15.04 33.96 -16.06
N GLN A 464 -15.47 32.73 -15.77
CA GLN A 464 -16.75 32.19 -16.22
C GLN A 464 -17.87 32.45 -15.20
N GLN A 465 -19.07 32.75 -15.69
CA GLN A 465 -20.28 32.99 -14.89
C GLN A 465 -20.50 31.85 -13.87
N THR A 466 -20.92 32.20 -12.65
CA THR A 466 -21.17 31.21 -11.59
C THR A 466 -22.09 30.09 -12.10
N PRO A 467 -21.64 28.84 -12.09
CA PRO A 467 -22.44 27.70 -12.50
C PRO A 467 -23.76 27.59 -11.71
N ALA A 468 -24.81 27.06 -12.34
CA ALA A 468 -26.12 26.88 -11.69
C ALA A 468 -26.07 25.65 -10.78
N ALA A 469 -26.12 25.83 -9.47
CA ALA A 469 -26.06 24.72 -8.51
C ALA A 469 -27.15 23.65 -8.73
N GLY A 470 -26.91 22.43 -8.22
CA GLY A 470 -27.92 21.37 -8.23
C GLY A 470 -29.19 21.77 -7.47
N THR A 471 -30.33 21.16 -7.85
CA THR A 471 -31.61 21.42 -7.20
C THR A 471 -32.33 20.14 -6.78
N ALA A 472 -33.03 20.19 -5.65
CA ALA A 472 -33.92 19.13 -5.22
C ALA A 472 -35.26 19.65 -4.67
N ARG A 473 -36.33 18.87 -4.80
CA ARG A 473 -37.64 19.22 -4.21
C ARG A 473 -38.39 18.01 -3.67
N ASN A 474 -39.21 18.25 -2.66
CA ASN A 474 -40.01 17.23 -1.97
C ASN A 474 -39.15 16.09 -1.41
N VAL A 475 -38.15 16.46 -0.61
CA VAL A 475 -37.19 15.52 0.00
C VAL A 475 -37.66 15.12 1.39
N THR A 476 -37.68 13.83 1.70
CA THR A 476 -37.90 13.34 3.07
C THR A 476 -36.61 12.75 3.62
N VAL A 477 -36.16 13.22 4.78
CA VAL A 477 -34.98 12.69 5.48
C VAL A 477 -35.43 12.01 6.75
N GLU A 478 -35.33 10.69 6.79
CA GLU A 478 -35.71 9.85 7.93
C GLU A 478 -34.65 9.89 9.04
N ALA A 479 -34.97 9.31 10.19
CA ALA A 479 -34.05 9.24 11.32
C ALA A 479 -32.74 8.52 10.92
N GLY A 480 -31.58 9.16 11.15
CA GLY A 480 -30.28 8.67 10.74
C GLY A 480 -29.92 8.89 9.26
N GLY A 481 -30.80 9.50 8.48
CA GLY A 481 -30.50 9.97 7.12
C GLY A 481 -29.82 11.35 7.15
N TRP A 482 -29.09 11.66 6.09
CA TRP A 482 -28.27 12.86 6.00
C TRP A 482 -28.53 13.65 4.71
N LEU A 483 -28.76 14.95 4.85
CA LEU A 483 -28.90 15.90 3.74
C LEU A 483 -27.80 16.95 3.83
N SER A 484 -27.04 17.15 2.75
CA SER A 484 -26.17 18.32 2.59
C SER A 484 -26.53 19.16 1.40
N VAL A 485 -26.44 20.45 1.65
CA VAL A 485 -26.73 21.48 0.66
C VAL A 485 -25.58 22.47 0.69
N ASP A 486 -24.81 22.47 -0.39
CA ASP A 486 -23.69 23.38 -0.56
C ASP A 486 -24.16 24.83 -0.79
N SER A 487 -23.24 25.77 -0.66
CA SER A 487 -23.48 27.18 -1.00
C SER A 487 -23.99 27.32 -2.44
N GLY A 488 -25.06 28.10 -2.64
CA GLY A 488 -25.70 28.29 -3.93
C GLY A 488 -26.69 27.19 -4.35
N ALA A 489 -26.65 26.00 -3.74
CA ALA A 489 -27.61 24.91 -4.01
C ALA A 489 -28.99 25.17 -3.39
N SER A 490 -30.02 24.52 -3.95
CA SER A 490 -31.41 24.73 -3.53
C SER A 490 -32.17 23.43 -3.28
N VAL A 491 -32.78 23.30 -2.11
CA VAL A 491 -33.69 22.23 -1.75
C VAL A 491 -34.98 22.79 -1.16
N THR A 492 -36.13 22.48 -1.76
CA THR A 492 -37.44 22.94 -1.26
C THR A 492 -38.34 21.78 -0.85
N ASP A 493 -39.32 22.08 -0.01
CA ASP A 493 -40.30 21.12 0.50
C ASP A 493 -39.64 19.93 1.22
N VAL A 494 -38.64 20.23 2.06
CA VAL A 494 -37.91 19.23 2.84
C VAL A 494 -38.71 18.85 4.09
N VAL A 495 -38.73 17.56 4.42
CA VAL A 495 -39.23 17.05 5.70
C VAL A 495 -38.08 16.37 6.43
N MET A 496 -37.51 17.05 7.43
CA MET A 496 -36.48 16.53 8.32
C MET A 496 -37.16 15.83 9.51
N LYS A 497 -37.08 14.49 9.58
CA LYS A 497 -37.61 13.74 10.73
C LYS A 497 -36.67 13.85 11.93
N LYS A 498 -37.19 13.64 13.13
CA LYS A 498 -36.37 13.66 14.35
C LYS A 498 -35.23 12.62 14.25
N GLY A 499 -34.00 13.06 14.52
CA GLY A 499 -32.78 12.27 14.39
C GLY A 499 -32.19 12.26 12.98
N SER A 500 -32.71 13.06 12.05
CA SER A 500 -32.06 13.33 10.76
C SER A 500 -30.95 14.38 10.92
N ALA A 501 -30.03 14.44 9.97
CA ALA A 501 -28.94 15.41 9.96
C ALA A 501 -29.04 16.34 8.73
N LEU A 502 -28.92 17.64 8.96
CA LEU A 502 -28.81 18.67 7.92
C LEU A 502 -27.42 19.28 7.97
N TRP A 503 -26.72 19.32 6.84
CA TRP A 503 -25.51 20.13 6.64
C TRP A 503 -25.82 21.25 5.64
N ALA A 504 -25.67 22.50 6.07
CA ALA A 504 -26.00 23.65 5.25
C ALA A 504 -25.15 24.88 5.60
N THR A 505 -25.17 25.87 4.71
CA THR A 505 -24.61 27.20 4.95
C THR A 505 -25.68 28.27 4.77
N THR A 506 -25.49 29.47 5.31
CA THR A 506 -26.42 30.58 5.04
C THR A 506 -26.50 30.98 3.57
N ASP A 507 -25.57 30.55 2.71
CA ASP A 507 -25.64 30.81 1.25
C ASP A 507 -26.35 29.68 0.48
N SER A 508 -26.80 28.63 1.16
CA SER A 508 -27.66 27.58 0.59
C SER A 508 -29.15 27.95 0.70
N THR A 509 -30.00 27.40 -0.17
CA THR A 509 -31.46 27.52 -0.04
C THR A 509 -32.05 26.21 0.45
N VAL A 510 -32.64 26.17 1.66
CA VAL A 510 -33.27 24.98 2.24
C VAL A 510 -34.60 25.34 2.88
N LYS A 511 -35.72 24.89 2.31
CA LYS A 511 -37.07 25.20 2.80
C LYS A 511 -37.81 23.94 3.19
N GLY A 512 -38.40 23.91 4.39
CA GLY A 512 -39.08 22.71 4.83
C GLY A 512 -39.65 22.75 6.23
N SER A 513 -39.77 21.56 6.81
CA SER A 513 -40.21 21.34 8.19
C SER A 513 -39.26 20.39 8.92
N ASN A 514 -39.09 20.64 10.21
CA ASN A 514 -38.40 19.78 11.17
C ASN A 514 -39.31 19.55 12.38
N SER A 515 -38.83 18.87 13.43
CA SER A 515 -39.65 18.59 14.62
C SER A 515 -40.07 19.82 15.44
N LEU A 516 -39.49 21.00 15.16
CA LEU A 516 -39.84 22.29 15.76
C LEU A 516 -40.83 23.10 14.91
N GLY A 517 -41.16 22.65 13.69
CA GLY A 517 -42.07 23.33 12.77
C GLY A 517 -41.42 23.66 11.43
N ALA A 518 -41.92 24.70 10.76
CA ALA A 518 -41.35 25.17 9.49
C ALA A 518 -39.98 25.84 9.73
N PHE A 519 -39.02 25.60 8.85
CA PHE A 519 -37.71 26.25 8.85
C PHE A 519 -37.35 26.71 7.43
N ASP A 520 -36.52 27.75 7.34
CA ASP A 520 -36.07 28.33 6.06
C ASP A 520 -34.58 28.68 6.19
N ILE A 521 -33.81 28.36 5.16
CA ILE A 521 -32.51 28.95 4.86
C ILE A 521 -32.67 29.57 3.48
N ASP A 522 -32.61 30.89 3.38
CA ASP A 522 -32.71 31.61 2.13
C ASP A 522 -31.32 32.11 1.72
N GLY A 523 -30.67 31.37 0.83
CA GLY A 523 -29.33 31.69 0.32
C GLY A 523 -29.25 33.01 -0.43
N ALA A 524 -30.37 33.52 -0.96
CA ALA A 524 -30.40 34.81 -1.65
C ALA A 524 -30.31 35.99 -0.67
N THR A 525 -30.93 35.87 0.50
CA THR A 525 -30.89 36.89 1.57
C THR A 525 -29.89 36.58 2.68
N ARG A 526 -29.28 35.40 2.65
CA ARG A 526 -28.40 34.84 3.68
C ARG A 526 -29.05 34.71 5.06
N GLN A 527 -30.34 34.38 5.08
CA GLN A 527 -31.12 34.27 6.32
C GLN A 527 -31.52 32.82 6.59
N ALA A 528 -31.12 32.29 7.74
CA ALA A 528 -31.59 31.02 8.29
C ALA A 528 -32.55 31.28 9.46
N SER A 529 -33.63 30.50 9.58
CA SER A 529 -34.61 30.61 10.67
C SER A 529 -35.13 29.23 11.09
N ASN A 530 -35.21 29.02 12.40
CA ASN A 530 -35.76 27.80 13.03
C ASN A 530 -35.05 26.50 12.62
N VAL A 531 -33.73 26.56 12.38
CA VAL A 531 -32.91 25.40 12.00
C VAL A 531 -32.66 24.52 13.23
N LEU A 532 -32.90 23.21 13.10
CA LEU A 532 -32.58 22.20 14.10
C LEU A 532 -31.33 21.42 13.66
N LEU A 533 -30.30 21.43 14.51
CA LEU A 533 -29.05 20.71 14.29
C LEU A 533 -28.95 19.56 15.29
N GLU A 534 -28.98 18.32 14.81
CA GLU A 534 -28.87 17.11 15.62
C GLU A 534 -28.18 16.00 14.82
N ASN A 535 -27.69 14.95 15.51
CA ASN A 535 -27.17 13.72 14.88
C ASN A 535 -26.09 13.95 13.79
N GLY A 536 -25.19 14.92 14.00
CA GLY A 536 -24.15 15.30 13.03
C GLY A 536 -24.55 16.45 12.09
N GLY A 537 -25.74 17.03 12.26
CA GLY A 537 -26.16 18.22 11.54
C GLY A 537 -25.28 19.44 11.84
N ARG A 538 -25.03 20.25 10.82
CA ARG A 538 -24.19 21.45 10.88
C ARG A 538 -24.82 22.60 10.12
N LEU A 539 -24.84 23.79 10.73
CA LEU A 539 -25.09 25.05 10.04
C LEU A 539 -23.85 25.92 10.13
N GLU A 540 -23.37 26.38 8.99
CA GLU A 540 -22.33 27.41 8.92
C GLU A 540 -22.96 28.77 8.58
N VAL A 541 -22.88 29.69 9.52
CA VAL A 541 -23.31 31.08 9.38
C VAL A 541 -22.13 31.87 8.84
N LEU A 542 -22.18 32.17 7.54
CA LEU A 542 -21.12 32.87 6.82
C LEU A 542 -21.08 34.35 7.19
N SER A 543 -20.01 35.06 6.78
CA SER A 543 -19.89 36.50 7.02
C SER A 543 -21.04 37.27 6.36
N GLY A 544 -21.73 38.11 7.14
CA GLY A 544 -22.94 38.82 6.71
C GLY A 544 -24.22 37.97 6.69
N GLY A 545 -24.11 36.66 6.95
CA GLY A 545 -25.26 35.77 7.13
C GLY A 545 -25.89 35.92 8.51
N VAL A 546 -27.18 35.64 8.59
CA VAL A 546 -27.98 35.72 9.82
C VAL A 546 -28.68 34.38 10.05
N ALA A 547 -28.57 33.81 11.24
CA ALA A 547 -29.32 32.63 11.68
C ALA A 547 -30.14 32.94 12.92
N ASP A 548 -31.45 32.83 12.84
CA ASP A 548 -32.38 33.13 13.92
C ASP A 548 -33.06 31.85 14.45
N ALA A 549 -33.31 31.78 15.75
CA ALA A 549 -34.00 30.67 16.41
C ALA A 549 -33.38 29.28 16.11
N THR A 550 -32.04 29.19 16.00
CA THR A 550 -31.35 27.91 15.76
C THR A 550 -31.28 27.07 17.03
N THR A 551 -31.73 25.80 16.97
CA THR A 551 -31.58 24.85 18.08
C THR A 551 -30.45 23.86 17.78
N VAL A 552 -29.48 23.76 18.67
CA VAL A 552 -28.36 22.83 18.57
C VAL A 552 -28.54 21.74 19.64
N ASP A 553 -28.91 20.54 19.19
CA ASP A 553 -29.12 19.35 20.02
C ASP A 553 -27.90 18.42 19.97
N LYS A 554 -28.01 17.25 20.60
CA LYS A 554 -26.94 16.26 20.69
C LYS A 554 -26.33 15.92 19.33
N GLY A 555 -25.02 16.15 19.21
CA GLY A 555 -24.24 15.90 17.99
C GLY A 555 -24.42 16.96 16.90
N GLY A 556 -25.23 18.00 17.12
CA GLY A 556 -25.35 19.13 16.22
C GLY A 556 -24.22 20.16 16.42
N ILE A 557 -23.86 20.88 15.36
CA ILE A 557 -22.81 21.91 15.39
C ILE A 557 -23.31 23.20 14.74
N LEU A 558 -23.34 24.29 15.50
CA LEU A 558 -23.49 25.64 14.95
C LEU A 558 -22.11 26.28 14.80
N ALA A 559 -21.71 26.60 13.57
CA ALA A 559 -20.49 27.33 13.27
C ALA A 559 -20.83 28.75 12.82
N VAL A 560 -20.34 29.76 13.54
CA VAL A 560 -20.57 31.17 13.23
C VAL A 560 -19.24 31.83 12.88
N ASN A 561 -19.07 32.15 11.59
CA ASN A 561 -17.85 32.76 11.11
C ASN A 561 -17.77 34.24 11.52
N ASN A 562 -16.57 34.81 11.40
CA ASN A 562 -16.36 36.25 11.63
C ASN A 562 -17.30 37.10 10.76
N GLY A 563 -18.04 38.01 11.38
CA GLY A 563 -19.08 38.84 10.76
C GLY A 563 -20.42 38.13 10.52
N GLY A 564 -20.56 36.85 10.89
CA GLY A 564 -21.85 36.15 10.93
C GLY A 564 -22.64 36.49 12.20
N THR A 565 -23.97 36.42 12.12
CA THR A 565 -24.88 36.70 13.23
C THR A 565 -25.79 35.51 13.52
N ALA A 566 -25.86 35.04 14.76
CA ALA A 566 -26.80 34.03 15.21
C ALA A 566 -27.58 34.50 16.45
N THR A 567 -28.90 34.68 16.34
CA THR A 567 -29.77 35.15 17.43
C THR A 567 -30.74 34.08 17.87
N ASP A 568 -31.22 34.19 19.12
CA ASP A 568 -32.16 33.25 19.73
C ASP A 568 -31.70 31.78 19.65
N VAL A 569 -30.39 31.54 19.80
CA VAL A 569 -29.81 30.20 19.77
C VAL A 569 -30.22 29.42 21.03
N THR A 570 -30.71 28.20 20.85
CA THR A 570 -30.96 27.26 21.95
C THR A 570 -29.92 26.14 21.91
N MET A 571 -28.94 26.19 22.83
CA MET A 571 -27.91 25.16 22.98
C MET A 571 -28.36 24.11 24.00
N LYS A 572 -28.52 22.86 23.57
CA LYS A 572 -28.81 21.73 24.46
C LYS A 572 -27.53 20.93 24.77
N GLU A 573 -27.60 20.10 25.80
CA GLU A 573 -26.50 19.21 26.19
C GLU A 573 -26.11 18.30 25.02
N GLY A 574 -24.81 18.22 24.72
CA GLY A 574 -24.31 17.46 23.57
C GLY A 574 -24.20 18.25 22.27
N GLY A 575 -24.68 19.49 22.21
CA GLY A 575 -24.52 20.40 21.07
C GLY A 575 -23.21 21.19 21.14
N ALA A 576 -22.68 21.61 19.98
CA ALA A 576 -21.42 22.34 19.90
C ALA A 576 -21.58 23.70 19.20
N LEU A 577 -20.93 24.72 19.76
CA LEU A 577 -20.78 26.05 19.15
C LEU A 577 -19.32 26.22 18.70
N ILE A 578 -19.11 26.61 17.45
CA ILE A 578 -17.82 27.03 16.91
C ILE A 578 -17.92 28.50 16.52
N ALA A 579 -17.18 29.38 17.18
CA ALA A 579 -17.28 30.81 16.94
C ALA A 579 -15.96 31.53 17.29
N ASP A 580 -15.88 32.81 16.92
CA ASP A 580 -14.82 33.71 17.39
C ASP A 580 -15.38 35.06 17.84
N SER A 581 -14.57 35.87 18.52
CA SER A 581 -15.01 37.16 19.07
C SER A 581 -15.40 38.22 18.03
N GLY A 582 -15.27 37.95 16.73
CA GLY A 582 -15.79 38.76 15.62
C GLY A 582 -17.15 38.29 15.09
N SER A 583 -17.75 37.26 15.70
CA SER A 583 -19.13 36.83 15.42
C SER A 583 -20.11 37.46 16.41
N THR A 584 -21.38 37.60 16.02
CA THR A 584 -22.46 38.01 16.93
C THR A 584 -23.31 36.79 17.24
N VAL A 585 -23.38 36.35 18.49
CA VAL A 585 -24.18 35.19 18.91
C VAL A 585 -24.98 35.54 20.16
N SER A 586 -26.24 35.16 20.25
CA SER A 586 -27.01 35.27 21.50
C SER A 586 -27.96 34.10 21.65
N GLY A 587 -28.15 33.65 22.90
CA GLY A 587 -28.96 32.47 23.14
C GLY A 587 -29.01 32.02 24.59
N THR A 588 -29.59 30.84 24.78
CA THR A 588 -29.70 30.16 26.08
C THR A 588 -29.12 28.76 26.03
N ASN A 589 -28.56 28.32 27.15
CA ASN A 589 -28.14 26.95 27.39
C ASN A 589 -28.65 26.48 28.76
N ALA A 590 -28.34 25.24 29.18
CA ALA A 590 -28.79 24.68 30.46
C ALA A 590 -28.32 25.47 31.70
N ARG A 591 -27.37 26.39 31.55
CA ARG A 591 -26.77 27.23 32.62
C ARG A 591 -27.22 28.69 32.55
N GLY A 592 -28.03 29.08 31.58
CA GLY A 592 -28.57 30.44 31.45
C GLY A 592 -28.31 31.07 30.08
N GLU A 593 -28.34 32.39 30.03
CA GLU A 593 -28.05 33.17 28.82
C GLU A 593 -26.55 33.19 28.52
N PHE A 594 -26.22 33.18 27.23
CA PHE A 594 -24.87 33.39 26.72
C PHE A 594 -24.89 34.32 25.51
N SER A 595 -23.78 35.02 25.28
CA SER A 595 -23.66 35.95 24.16
C SER A 595 -22.23 36.11 23.68
N ILE A 596 -22.07 36.47 22.41
CA ILE A 596 -20.85 36.97 21.78
C ILE A 596 -21.28 38.25 21.04
N ASP A 597 -20.65 39.37 21.34
CA ASP A 597 -20.93 40.65 20.68
C ASP A 597 -19.72 41.07 19.86
N ALA A 598 -19.83 40.94 18.52
CA ALA A 598 -18.76 41.30 17.60
C ALA A 598 -18.35 42.78 17.70
N ALA A 599 -19.27 43.67 18.08
CA ALA A 599 -18.99 45.10 18.14
C ALA A 599 -18.12 45.49 19.33
N SER A 600 -18.31 44.82 20.47
CA SER A 600 -17.49 45.04 21.67
C SER A 600 -16.38 44.01 21.87
N GLY A 601 -16.38 42.92 21.11
CA GLY A 601 -15.47 41.78 21.30
C GLY A 601 -15.75 40.97 22.57
N ASN A 602 -16.86 41.24 23.27
CA ASN A 602 -17.17 40.58 24.54
C ASN A 602 -17.98 39.30 24.31
N ALA A 603 -17.51 38.20 24.88
CA ALA A 603 -18.25 36.95 25.01
C ALA A 603 -18.58 36.68 26.48
N ARG A 604 -19.76 36.14 26.76
CA ARG A 604 -20.28 35.92 28.12
C ARG A 604 -21.01 34.59 28.23
N GLY A 605 -20.77 33.85 29.31
CA GLY A 605 -21.56 32.66 29.66
C GLY A 605 -21.39 31.47 28.71
N LEU A 606 -20.26 31.41 28.00
CA LEU A 606 -20.01 30.35 27.02
C LEU A 606 -19.87 28.99 27.70
N TRP A 607 -20.48 27.97 27.09
CA TRP A 607 -20.29 26.57 27.45
C TRP A 607 -19.81 25.80 26.23
N LEU A 608 -18.53 25.44 26.24
CA LEU A 608 -17.82 24.83 25.11
C LEU A 608 -17.57 23.36 25.40
N GLU A 609 -18.31 22.46 24.77
CA GLU A 609 -18.18 21.01 24.95
C GLU A 609 -18.43 20.26 23.64
N ASN A 610 -18.12 18.96 23.59
CA ASN A 610 -18.44 18.10 22.44
C ASN A 610 -17.89 18.60 21.09
N GLY A 611 -16.69 19.20 21.09
CA GLY A 611 -16.09 19.83 19.91
C GLY A 611 -16.38 21.33 19.76
N GLY A 612 -17.11 21.93 20.71
CA GLY A 612 -17.30 23.38 20.78
C GLY A 612 -15.98 24.12 20.92
N ARG A 613 -15.78 25.17 20.12
CA ARG A 613 -14.54 25.96 20.07
C ARG A 613 -14.85 27.45 20.06
N PHE A 614 -14.14 28.21 20.87
CA PHE A 614 -14.18 29.67 20.83
C PHE A 614 -12.78 30.28 20.74
N SER A 615 -12.60 31.27 19.86
CA SER A 615 -11.35 32.02 19.75
C SER A 615 -11.53 33.48 20.16
N VAL A 616 -10.72 33.93 21.11
CA VAL A 616 -10.67 35.32 21.60
C VAL A 616 -9.56 36.06 20.85
N LYS A 617 -9.93 37.08 20.06
CA LYS A 617 -9.00 37.93 19.30
C LYS A 617 -8.44 39.07 20.17
N ALA A 618 -7.54 39.87 19.61
CA ALA A 618 -7.02 41.07 20.29
C ALA A 618 -8.16 42.00 20.74
N ASP A 619 -8.01 42.59 21.92
CA ASP A 619 -8.94 43.53 22.58
C ASP A 619 -10.31 42.94 22.94
N ALA A 620 -10.55 41.66 22.69
CA ALA A 620 -11.77 40.93 23.05
C ALA A 620 -11.65 40.29 24.45
N VAL A 621 -12.77 40.08 25.12
CA VAL A 621 -12.82 39.44 26.45
C VAL A 621 -13.84 38.31 26.48
N ALA A 622 -13.45 37.13 26.97
CA ALA A 622 -14.37 36.06 27.31
C ALA A 622 -14.62 36.01 28.83
N GLU A 623 -15.86 36.23 29.24
CA GLU A 623 -16.31 36.31 30.62
C GLU A 623 -17.14 35.07 30.99
N ASN A 624 -16.86 34.46 32.15
CA ASN A 624 -17.64 33.34 32.69
C ASN A 624 -17.76 32.16 31.70
N THR A 625 -16.62 31.60 31.28
CA THR A 625 -16.56 30.51 30.28
C THR A 625 -16.36 29.15 30.95
N ILE A 626 -17.16 28.15 30.57
CA ILE A 626 -16.94 26.75 30.92
C ILE A 626 -16.46 25.99 29.70
N VAL A 627 -15.30 25.36 29.81
CA VAL A 627 -14.79 24.43 28.81
C VAL A 627 -14.98 23.00 29.33
N GLY A 628 -15.97 22.32 28.75
CA GLY A 628 -16.30 20.92 28.98
C GLY A 628 -15.35 19.96 28.28
N SER A 629 -15.60 18.65 28.46
CA SER A 629 -14.81 17.59 27.80
C SER A 629 -14.89 17.74 26.28
N GLY A 630 -13.74 17.74 25.61
CA GLY A 630 -13.62 17.92 24.16
C GLY A 630 -13.91 19.33 23.66
N GLY A 631 -14.10 20.30 24.55
CA GLY A 631 -14.20 21.72 24.20
C GLY A 631 -12.83 22.41 24.16
N GLU A 632 -12.75 23.53 23.43
CA GLU A 632 -11.54 24.33 23.33
C GLU A 632 -11.81 25.84 23.42
N LEU A 633 -11.05 26.53 24.26
CA LEU A 633 -10.96 27.98 24.30
C LEU A 633 -9.56 28.40 23.84
N SER A 634 -9.45 29.20 22.79
CA SER A 634 -8.18 29.75 22.29
C SER A 634 -8.12 31.24 22.56
N VAL A 635 -7.02 31.73 23.13
CA VAL A 635 -6.83 33.15 23.46
C VAL A 635 -5.50 33.63 22.91
N GLY A 636 -5.57 34.60 21.99
CA GLY A 636 -4.39 35.19 21.35
C GLY A 636 -3.87 36.44 22.06
N THR A 637 -2.79 37.01 21.51
CA THR A 637 -2.17 38.24 22.02
C THR A 637 -3.18 39.36 22.14
N GLY A 638 -3.27 39.98 23.32
CA GLY A 638 -4.20 41.08 23.59
C GLY A 638 -5.64 40.64 23.86
N GLY A 639 -5.93 39.34 23.80
CA GLY A 639 -7.21 38.77 24.25
C GLY A 639 -7.26 38.64 25.77
N GLY A 640 -8.45 38.82 26.35
CA GLY A 640 -8.69 38.81 27.78
C GLY A 640 -9.65 37.71 28.24
N LEU A 641 -9.52 37.33 29.51
CA LEU A 641 -10.49 36.53 30.25
C LEU A 641 -10.96 37.31 31.48
N SER A 642 -12.22 37.11 31.89
CA SER A 642 -12.76 37.70 33.11
C SER A 642 -13.79 36.79 33.79
N GLY A 643 -14.15 37.10 35.04
CA GLY A 643 -15.05 36.25 35.81
C GLY A 643 -14.40 34.90 36.14
N THR A 644 -15.08 33.78 35.84
CA THR A 644 -14.53 32.43 36.06
C THR A 644 -14.37 31.67 34.74
N THR A 645 -13.18 31.14 34.47
CA THR A 645 -12.91 30.18 33.39
C THR A 645 -12.71 28.79 34.00
N SER A 646 -13.67 27.89 33.81
CA SER A 646 -13.62 26.53 34.38
C SER A 646 -13.29 25.48 33.31
N LEU A 647 -12.16 24.80 33.44
CA LEU A 647 -11.71 23.71 32.56
C LEU A 647 -11.99 22.36 33.23
N THR A 648 -12.82 21.53 32.61
CA THR A 648 -13.06 20.14 33.06
C THR A 648 -11.98 19.18 32.52
N ALA A 649 -12.02 17.91 32.92
CA ALA A 649 -11.13 16.89 32.36
C ALA A 649 -11.32 16.80 30.82
N ASN A 650 -10.21 16.69 30.08
CA ASN A 650 -10.16 16.71 28.61
C ASN A 650 -10.62 18.03 27.94
N ALA A 651 -10.72 19.12 28.71
CA ALA A 651 -10.91 20.46 28.18
C ALA A 651 -9.55 21.11 27.84
N ASN A 652 -9.52 21.94 26.81
CA ASN A 652 -8.31 22.64 26.38
C ASN A 652 -8.47 24.17 26.45
N LEU A 653 -7.50 24.84 27.07
CA LEU A 653 -7.25 26.27 26.93
C LEU A 653 -5.93 26.47 26.18
N THR A 654 -5.99 27.02 24.98
CA THR A 654 -4.83 27.31 24.15
C THR A 654 -4.45 28.78 24.30
N VAL A 655 -3.21 29.05 24.73
CA VAL A 655 -2.64 30.39 24.90
C VAL A 655 -1.68 30.65 23.74
N THR A 656 -2.06 31.50 22.78
CA THR A 656 -1.27 31.74 21.57
C THR A 656 -0.42 33.01 21.60
N GLY A 657 -0.61 33.85 22.62
CA GLY A 657 0.13 35.09 22.87
C GLY A 657 0.18 35.47 24.35
N ASP A 658 0.44 36.74 24.65
CA ASP A 658 0.30 37.27 26.01
C ASP A 658 -1.19 37.48 26.33
N VAL A 659 -1.65 36.85 27.41
CA VAL A 659 -3.06 36.76 27.80
C VAL A 659 -3.23 37.22 29.24
N VAL A 660 -4.28 38.01 29.48
CA VAL A 660 -4.65 38.50 30.82
C VAL A 660 -6.03 37.97 31.22
N SER A 661 -6.08 37.30 32.37
CA SER A 661 -7.30 36.90 33.06
C SER A 661 -7.46 37.73 34.33
N THR A 662 -8.47 38.59 34.36
CA THR A 662 -8.79 39.43 35.54
C THR A 662 -9.61 38.69 36.61
N GLY A 663 -9.74 37.37 36.47
CA GLY A 663 -10.64 36.53 37.24
C GLY A 663 -10.00 35.24 37.74
N THR A 664 -10.81 34.20 37.91
CA THR A 664 -10.38 32.88 38.39
C THR A 664 -10.31 31.89 37.25
N ILE A 665 -9.19 31.16 37.14
CA ILE A 665 -9.08 29.97 36.29
C ILE A 665 -9.18 28.73 37.18
N GLU A 666 -10.14 27.85 36.92
CA GLU A 666 -10.24 26.53 37.55
C GLU A 666 -9.73 25.47 36.58
N ASN A 667 -8.68 24.73 36.94
CA ASN A 667 -7.98 23.86 36.00
C ASN A 667 -8.03 22.37 36.40
N ALA A 668 -8.99 21.62 35.85
CA ALA A 668 -8.97 20.16 35.80
C ALA A 668 -8.55 19.62 34.41
N GLY A 669 -8.37 20.49 33.42
CA GLY A 669 -8.06 20.16 32.03
C GLY A 669 -6.60 20.42 31.67
N SER A 670 -6.37 20.89 30.43
CA SER A 670 -5.05 21.25 29.91
C SER A 670 -5.02 22.72 29.49
N ILE A 671 -4.03 23.45 29.99
CA ILE A 671 -3.64 24.77 29.47
C ILE A 671 -2.38 24.56 28.64
N THR A 672 -2.35 25.05 27.40
CA THR A 672 -1.22 24.82 26.49
C THR A 672 -0.77 26.12 25.86
N PHE A 673 0.52 26.43 26.00
CA PHE A 673 1.14 27.51 25.25
C PHE A 673 1.58 27.00 23.88
N ALA A 674 1.06 27.60 22.81
CA ALA A 674 1.34 27.19 21.44
C ALA A 674 1.46 28.40 20.51
N PRO A 675 2.20 28.35 19.39
CA PRO A 675 2.12 29.40 18.39
C PRO A 675 0.71 29.50 17.80
N GLU A 676 0.30 30.70 17.38
CA GLU A 676 -0.95 30.90 16.66
C GLU A 676 -0.92 30.10 15.35
N GLN A 677 -1.80 29.11 15.24
CA GLN A 677 -1.93 28.27 14.05
C GLN A 677 -2.80 29.02 13.02
N SER A 678 -2.19 29.81 12.14
CA SER A 678 -2.88 30.21 10.91
C SER A 678 -3.07 28.93 10.07
N GLY A 679 -4.27 28.65 9.56
CA GLY A 679 -4.62 27.43 8.83
C GLY A 679 -3.91 27.20 7.48
N LYS A 680 -2.60 27.43 7.39
CA LYS A 680 -1.72 27.12 6.26
C LYS A 680 -0.48 26.37 6.77
N ALA A 681 -0.03 25.41 5.96
CA ALA A 681 1.03 24.43 6.22
C ALA A 681 2.20 24.91 7.08
N MET A 682 2.73 24.00 7.91
CA MET A 682 3.91 24.17 8.75
C MET A 682 5.08 24.77 7.97
N VAL A 683 5.26 26.09 8.09
CA VAL A 683 6.51 26.75 7.73
C VAL A 683 7.50 26.42 8.85
N ARG A 684 8.57 25.68 8.52
CA ARG A 684 9.68 25.44 9.43
C ARG A 684 10.33 26.78 9.77
N LEU A 685 10.00 27.35 10.92
CA LEU A 685 10.68 28.53 11.43
C LEU A 685 12.16 28.15 11.73
N PRO A 686 13.12 29.04 11.43
CA PRO A 686 14.53 28.79 11.76
C PRO A 686 14.73 28.64 13.28
N ALA A 687 15.73 27.86 13.67
CA ALA A 687 15.96 27.31 15.02
C ALA A 687 16.19 28.31 16.19
N ASN A 688 16.00 29.63 16.01
CA ASN A 688 16.40 30.65 16.99
C ASN A 688 15.32 31.67 17.40
N ALA A 689 14.03 31.43 17.17
CA ALA A 689 12.98 32.39 17.59
C ALA A 689 11.92 31.73 18.48
N PHE A 690 12.33 31.12 19.59
CA PHE A 690 11.38 30.86 20.68
C PHE A 690 11.01 32.20 21.33
N THR A 691 9.77 32.64 21.13
CA THR A 691 9.20 33.80 21.82
C THR A 691 8.31 33.31 22.96
N PRO A 692 8.72 33.55 24.23
CA PRO A 692 7.90 33.28 25.40
C PRO A 692 6.53 33.94 25.35
N ARG A 693 5.55 33.28 25.94
CA ARG A 693 4.20 33.80 26.16
C ARG A 693 3.88 33.84 27.64
N THR A 694 3.05 34.79 28.03
CA THR A 694 2.62 34.96 29.42
C THR A 694 1.12 34.73 29.56
N LEU A 695 0.72 33.91 30.53
CA LEU A 695 -0.65 33.89 31.04
C LEU A 695 -0.66 34.59 32.40
N THR A 696 -1.21 35.78 32.46
CA THR A 696 -1.44 36.49 33.73
C THR A 696 -2.85 36.19 34.22
N THR A 697 -3.03 35.78 35.47
CA THR A 697 -4.34 35.54 36.09
C THR A 697 -4.40 36.08 37.52
N THR A 698 -5.58 36.53 37.96
CA THR A 698 -5.76 36.94 39.36
C THR A 698 -5.77 35.73 40.28
N ASN A 699 -6.53 34.68 39.97
CA ASN A 699 -6.58 33.45 40.77
C ASN A 699 -6.45 32.21 39.89
N LEU A 700 -5.68 31.23 40.36
CA LEU A 700 -5.64 29.88 39.80
C LEU A 700 -6.07 28.86 40.86
N VAL A 701 -7.08 28.05 40.54
CA VAL A 701 -7.52 26.92 41.37
C VAL A 701 -7.20 25.62 40.63
N GLY A 702 -6.11 24.97 41.03
CA GLY A 702 -5.68 23.70 40.47
C GLY A 702 -6.53 22.53 40.96
N GLN A 703 -7.15 21.80 40.03
CA GLN A 703 -7.97 20.61 40.28
C GLN A 703 -7.32 19.35 39.70
N GLY A 704 -5.99 19.31 39.65
CA GLY A 704 -5.21 18.22 39.06
C GLY A 704 -4.97 18.35 37.55
N GLY A 705 -5.37 19.46 36.94
CA GLY A 705 -5.07 19.77 35.54
C GLY A 705 -3.59 20.07 35.28
N THR A 706 -3.26 20.24 34.00
CA THR A 706 -1.89 20.45 33.53
C THR A 706 -1.74 21.82 32.85
N ILE A 707 -0.55 22.41 32.95
CA ILE A 707 -0.10 23.52 32.10
C ILE A 707 1.13 23.05 31.33
N ASN A 708 1.05 23.04 30.00
CA ASN A 708 2.14 22.69 29.11
C ASN A 708 2.81 23.97 28.63
N MET A 709 4.05 24.18 29.06
CA MET A 709 4.88 25.35 28.82
C MET A 709 6.07 24.99 27.93
N ASN A 710 6.59 25.96 27.19
CA ASN A 710 7.82 25.82 26.43
C ASN A 710 8.96 26.58 27.11
N ILE A 711 10.16 26.05 27.00
CA ILE A 711 11.38 26.63 27.58
C ILE A 711 12.54 26.40 26.64
N ASN A 712 13.48 27.33 26.53
CA ASN A 712 14.72 27.09 25.79
C ASN A 712 15.89 26.91 26.75
N LEU A 713 16.23 25.67 27.04
CA LEU A 713 17.35 25.31 27.92
C LEU A 713 18.71 25.41 27.23
N ALA A 714 18.73 25.61 25.91
CA ALA A 714 19.92 25.83 25.09
C ALA A 714 20.36 27.30 25.03
N ASN A 715 19.61 28.21 25.64
CA ASN A 715 19.94 29.63 25.72
C ASN A 715 20.25 30.00 27.20
N PRO A 716 21.39 30.63 27.50
CA PRO A 716 21.75 31.03 28.87
C PRO A 716 20.80 32.07 29.49
N ASP A 717 20.02 32.79 28.68
CA ASP A 717 18.97 33.70 29.15
C ASP A 717 17.67 32.96 29.54
N PHE A 718 17.58 31.65 29.26
CA PHE A 718 16.45 30.77 29.57
C PHE A 718 15.06 31.35 29.28
N PRO A 719 14.79 31.79 28.03
CA PRO A 719 13.44 32.23 27.69
C PRO A 719 12.48 31.07 27.91
N ALA A 720 11.39 31.33 28.65
CA ALA A 720 10.38 30.35 29.04
C ALA A 720 8.99 30.99 29.06
N ASP A 721 7.98 30.25 28.63
CA ASP A 721 6.58 30.61 28.87
C ASP A 721 6.34 30.76 30.38
N ARG A 722 5.48 31.71 30.77
CA ARG A 722 5.31 32.10 32.17
C ARG A 722 3.85 32.18 32.57
N LEU A 723 3.54 31.64 33.76
CA LEU A 723 2.30 31.92 34.47
C LEU A 723 2.54 33.06 35.48
N VAL A 724 1.73 34.10 35.44
CA VAL A 724 1.79 35.21 36.41
C VAL A 724 0.51 35.22 37.25
N ILE A 725 0.64 35.24 38.57
CA ILE A 725 -0.46 35.46 39.52
C ILE A 725 -0.40 36.92 39.99
N ASP A 726 -1.45 37.68 39.70
CA ASP A 726 -1.49 39.13 39.96
C ASP A 726 -2.52 39.50 41.04
N GLY A 727 -2.03 39.88 42.23
CA GLY A 727 -2.83 40.37 43.35
C GLY A 727 -3.73 39.34 44.06
N GLY A 728 -3.84 38.11 43.55
CA GLY A 728 -4.69 37.04 44.10
C GLY A 728 -3.92 35.80 44.59
N ARG A 729 -4.44 34.60 44.33
CA ARG A 729 -3.90 33.35 44.89
C ARG A 729 -3.84 32.20 43.88
N ALA A 730 -2.77 31.40 43.93
CA ALA A 730 -2.74 30.07 43.34
C ALA A 730 -2.93 29.00 44.43
N THR A 731 -3.96 28.18 44.29
CA THR A 731 -4.37 27.16 45.27
C THR A 731 -4.63 25.82 44.59
N GLY A 732 -4.78 24.73 45.35
CA GLY A 732 -5.03 23.39 44.80
C GLY A 732 -3.76 22.76 44.22
N LYS A 733 -3.88 21.90 43.21
CA LYS A 733 -2.71 21.27 42.55
C LYS A 733 -2.80 21.39 41.03
N THR A 734 -1.73 21.86 40.41
CA THR A 734 -1.55 21.95 38.96
C THR A 734 -0.22 21.32 38.55
N TRP A 735 -0.23 20.49 37.52
CA TRP A 735 1.00 19.92 36.96
C TRP A 735 1.61 20.86 35.93
N LEU A 736 2.90 21.17 36.03
CA LEU A 736 3.64 21.91 35.03
C LEU A 736 4.46 20.94 34.18
N ASN A 737 4.22 20.94 32.88
CA ASN A 737 4.99 20.19 31.90
C ASN A 737 5.80 21.17 31.05
N PHE A 738 7.04 20.81 30.75
CA PHE A 738 7.95 21.65 29.97
C PHE A 738 8.42 20.92 28.73
N THR A 739 8.30 21.59 27.59
CA THR A 739 8.90 21.17 26.32
C THR A 739 10.11 22.05 26.05
N ASN A 740 11.28 21.43 25.83
CA ASN A 740 12.48 22.19 25.44
C ASN A 740 12.35 22.62 23.97
N ALA A 741 12.13 23.92 23.73
CA ALA A 741 11.96 24.54 22.41
C ALA A 741 13.30 24.88 21.71
N GLY A 742 14.43 24.53 22.32
CA GLY A 742 15.77 24.64 21.72
C GLY A 742 16.20 23.38 20.95
N ASP A 743 17.46 23.33 20.54
CA ASP A 743 18.06 22.11 20.00
C ASP A 743 18.00 21.01 21.05
N ALA A 744 17.30 19.91 20.72
CA ALA A 744 17.14 18.74 21.58
C ALA A 744 18.52 18.15 21.91
N GLY A 745 19.10 18.60 23.01
CA GLY A 745 20.35 18.09 23.55
C GLY A 745 21.29 19.10 24.19
N LEU A 746 20.93 20.39 24.20
CA LEU A 746 21.67 21.43 24.92
C LEU A 746 20.94 21.84 26.21
N GLY A 747 21.69 21.92 27.30
CA GLY A 747 21.20 22.38 28.61
C GLY A 747 22.27 23.15 29.37
N PHE A 748 21.90 24.30 29.94
CA PHE A 748 22.76 25.10 30.83
C PHE A 748 22.43 24.84 32.30
N ALA A 749 23.47 24.82 33.16
CA ALA A 749 23.28 24.93 34.60
C ALA A 749 22.61 26.27 34.93
N THR A 750 21.61 26.24 35.81
CA THR A 750 20.98 27.47 36.31
C THR A 750 21.85 28.11 37.38
N THR A 751 21.78 29.44 37.52
CA THR A 751 22.42 30.19 38.61
C THR A 751 21.38 30.90 39.46
N GLY A 752 21.70 31.23 40.72
CA GLY A 752 20.74 31.86 41.63
C GLY A 752 19.53 30.96 41.92
N ASP A 753 18.34 31.55 41.95
CA ASP A 753 17.08 30.85 42.24
C ASP A 753 16.59 29.97 41.08
N GLY A 754 17.11 30.16 39.85
CA GLY A 754 16.74 29.39 38.66
C GLY A 754 15.86 30.15 37.67
N ILE A 755 15.17 29.41 36.81
CA ILE A 755 14.34 29.92 35.71
C ILE A 755 12.92 30.15 36.24
N LYS A 756 12.49 31.41 36.32
CA LYS A 756 11.17 31.76 36.86
C LYS A 756 10.06 31.37 35.89
N VAL A 757 9.24 30.38 36.27
CA VAL A 757 8.15 29.82 35.45
C VAL A 757 6.76 30.14 36.00
N VAL A 758 6.67 30.41 37.31
CA VAL A 758 5.50 31.04 37.93
C VAL A 758 5.94 32.28 38.70
N GLU A 759 5.26 33.39 38.47
CA GLU A 759 5.58 34.68 39.07
C GLU A 759 4.37 35.23 39.84
N ALA A 760 4.54 35.56 41.12
CA ALA A 760 3.54 36.19 41.96
C ALA A 760 3.87 37.68 42.13
N ILE A 761 2.94 38.56 41.75
CA ILE A 761 3.11 40.02 41.83
C ILE A 761 1.97 40.69 42.61
N ASN A 762 2.17 41.95 42.97
CA ASN A 762 1.16 42.81 43.61
C ASN A 762 0.50 42.20 44.88
N GLY A 763 1.27 41.44 45.65
CA GLY A 763 0.81 40.80 46.89
C GLY A 763 0.14 39.44 46.68
N ALA A 764 0.27 38.85 45.49
CA ALA A 764 -0.19 37.49 45.23
C ALA A 764 0.53 36.44 46.11
N THR A 765 -0.14 35.31 46.37
CA THR A 765 0.40 34.17 47.14
C THR A 765 0.23 32.86 46.39
N THR A 766 1.12 31.89 46.59
CA THR A 766 1.02 30.55 46.03
C THR A 766 1.11 29.49 47.15
N ASP A 767 0.15 28.57 47.21
CA ASP A 767 0.20 27.50 48.21
C ASP A 767 1.43 26.60 47.95
N ALA A 768 2.07 26.07 48.99
CA ALA A 768 3.28 25.25 48.88
C ALA A 768 3.14 23.96 48.02
N GLY A 769 1.90 23.53 47.72
CA GLY A 769 1.58 22.41 46.83
C GLY A 769 0.86 22.80 45.54
N ALA A 770 0.77 24.10 45.23
CA ALA A 770 0.04 24.65 44.08
C ALA A 770 0.54 24.09 42.74
N PHE A 771 1.85 23.85 42.64
CA PHE A 771 2.50 23.37 41.43
C PHE A 771 3.39 22.17 41.70
N ALA A 772 3.45 21.26 40.73
CA ALA A 772 4.40 20.16 40.74
C ALA A 772 4.86 19.88 39.30
N LEU A 773 6.10 19.44 39.14
CA LEU A 773 6.62 19.03 37.83
C LEU A 773 5.90 17.74 37.40
N GLY A 774 5.25 17.76 36.23
CA GLY A 774 4.47 16.62 35.74
C GLY A 774 5.32 15.52 35.10
N LYS A 775 6.50 15.86 34.56
CA LYS A 775 7.48 14.93 33.98
C LYS A 775 8.91 15.38 34.27
N LYS A 776 9.85 14.44 34.41
CA LYS A 776 11.28 14.74 34.55
C LYS A 776 11.75 15.59 33.36
N LEU A 777 12.48 16.67 33.64
CA LEU A 777 13.03 17.57 32.62
C LEU A 777 14.56 17.40 32.59
N GLN A 778 15.09 16.94 31.46
CA GLN A 778 16.50 16.69 31.23
C GLN A 778 16.97 17.46 30.00
N ALA A 779 18.17 18.05 30.07
CA ALA A 779 18.83 18.63 28.90
C ALA A 779 20.35 18.63 29.09
N GLY A 780 21.07 18.09 28.10
CA GLY A 780 22.51 17.89 28.17
C GLY A 780 22.91 17.07 29.41
N ALA A 781 23.85 17.60 30.18
CA ALA A 781 24.38 16.97 31.39
C ALA A 781 23.50 17.16 32.66
N TYR A 782 22.37 17.87 32.58
CA TYR A 782 21.62 18.34 33.76
C TYR A 782 20.19 17.79 33.84
N ASN A 783 19.76 17.47 35.06
CA ASN A 783 18.35 17.35 35.44
C ASN A 783 17.85 18.70 35.97
N TYR A 784 16.58 19.01 35.75
CA TYR A 784 15.93 20.21 36.28
C TYR A 784 14.79 19.83 37.23
N VAL A 785 14.72 20.52 38.36
CA VAL A 785 13.71 20.35 39.40
C VAL A 785 12.91 21.64 39.59
N LEU A 786 11.63 21.50 39.94
CA LEU A 786 10.74 22.63 40.21
C LEU A 786 10.70 22.92 41.71
N ASN A 787 11.05 24.14 42.11
CA ASN A 787 11.11 24.57 43.51
C ASN A 787 10.27 25.81 43.77
N HIS A 788 9.62 25.85 44.95
CA HIS A 788 9.00 27.06 45.48
C HIS A 788 10.07 27.99 46.06
N GLY A 789 9.97 29.28 45.78
CA GLY A 789 10.89 30.29 46.27
C GLY A 789 10.97 30.30 47.80
N THR A 790 12.18 30.49 48.33
CA THR A 790 12.37 30.53 49.80
C THR A 790 12.18 31.92 50.40
N ALA A 791 12.29 32.96 49.56
CA ALA A 791 12.18 34.37 49.95
C ALA A 791 11.00 35.10 49.27
N ASP A 792 10.31 34.43 48.36
CA ASP A 792 9.18 34.96 47.60
C ASP A 792 8.12 33.87 47.33
N GLU A 793 7.05 34.25 46.65
CA GLU A 793 5.93 33.35 46.30
C GLU A 793 6.07 32.78 44.87
N ASN A 794 7.25 32.91 44.25
CA ASN A 794 7.51 32.48 42.87
C ASN A 794 7.88 30.98 42.81
N TRP A 795 7.83 30.40 41.61
CA TRP A 795 8.33 29.05 41.36
C TRP A 795 9.38 29.03 40.27
N TYR A 796 10.46 28.30 40.53
CA TYR A 796 11.66 28.29 39.71
C TYR A 796 12.01 26.86 39.27
N LEU A 797 12.41 26.70 38.01
CA LEU A 797 13.14 25.52 37.56
C LEU A 797 14.63 25.74 37.79
N SER A 798 15.25 24.88 38.59
CA SER A 798 16.70 24.91 38.85
C SER A 798 17.34 23.60 38.41
N SER A 799 18.52 23.67 37.80
CA SER A 799 19.34 22.48 37.55
C SER A 799 19.81 21.88 38.87
N GLU A 800 19.88 20.56 38.95
CA GLU A 800 20.53 19.89 40.08
C GLU A 800 22.02 20.29 40.17
N ALA A 801 22.58 20.26 41.39
CA ALA A 801 23.96 20.68 41.62
C ALA A 801 25.00 19.70 41.03
N GLY A 802 24.61 18.43 40.87
CA GLY A 802 25.41 17.39 40.22
C GLY A 802 25.00 17.20 38.75
N TYR A 803 25.80 16.40 38.05
CA TYR A 803 25.44 15.96 36.71
C TYR A 803 24.48 14.77 36.78
N ARG A 804 23.80 14.52 35.66
CA ARG A 804 23.01 13.31 35.44
C ARG A 804 23.88 12.05 35.61
N ALA A 805 23.32 11.02 36.24
CA ALA A 805 24.00 9.73 36.41
C ALA A 805 24.44 9.10 35.07
N GLU A 806 23.74 9.41 33.98
CA GLU A 806 24.14 9.03 32.62
C GLU A 806 25.54 9.51 32.22
N VAL A 807 26.02 10.65 32.76
CA VAL A 807 27.39 11.16 32.52
C VAL A 807 28.44 10.16 33.02
N ALA A 808 28.30 9.70 34.27
CA ALA A 808 29.18 8.70 34.85
C ALA A 808 29.07 7.35 34.11
N LEU A 809 27.84 6.96 33.76
CA LEU A 809 27.60 5.73 33.00
C LEU A 809 28.34 5.73 31.65
N TYR A 810 28.19 6.78 30.84
CA TYR A 810 28.79 6.85 29.52
C TYR A 810 30.31 7.07 29.56
N ALA A 811 30.82 7.82 30.54
CA ALA A 811 32.26 8.04 30.71
C ALA A 811 33.02 6.74 31.00
N SER A 812 32.37 5.78 31.68
CA SER A 812 32.99 4.50 32.03
C SER A 812 33.30 3.59 30.83
N LEU A 813 32.67 3.83 29.67
CA LEU A 813 32.84 3.02 28.45
C LEU A 813 34.31 2.92 28.02
N PHE A 814 35.05 4.03 28.10
CA PHE A 814 36.47 4.04 27.73
C PHE A 814 37.30 3.09 28.57
N ALA A 815 37.15 3.15 29.90
CA ALA A 815 37.96 2.34 30.81
C ALA A 815 37.66 0.85 30.67
N GLN A 816 36.38 0.49 30.59
CA GLN A 816 35.95 -0.90 30.52
C GLN A 816 36.42 -1.61 29.24
N SER A 817 36.26 -0.97 28.08
CA SER A 817 36.69 -1.55 26.80
C SER A 817 38.22 -1.67 26.73
N MET A 818 38.95 -0.67 27.24
CA MET A 818 40.40 -0.65 27.29
C MET A 818 40.99 -1.69 28.27
N ASP A 819 40.35 -1.93 29.42
CA ASP A 819 40.77 -2.97 30.36
C ASP A 819 40.50 -4.38 29.80
N TYR A 820 39.38 -4.56 29.09
CA TYR A 820 39.11 -5.79 28.35
C TYR A 820 40.19 -6.07 27.30
N ASP A 821 40.53 -5.08 26.47
CA ASP A 821 41.56 -5.23 25.43
C ASP A 821 42.93 -5.58 26.01
N ARG A 822 43.31 -4.94 27.13
CA ARG A 822 44.54 -5.27 27.86
C ARG A 822 44.52 -6.69 28.40
N ALA A 823 43.41 -7.12 29.00
CA ALA A 823 43.27 -8.49 29.51
C ALA A 823 43.38 -9.52 28.38
N LEU A 824 42.76 -9.24 27.23
CA LEU A 824 42.82 -10.08 26.03
C LEU A 824 44.21 -10.11 25.37
N ALA A 825 44.98 -9.02 25.45
CA ALA A 825 46.35 -9.00 24.93
C ALA A 825 47.29 -9.93 25.70
N GLY A 826 47.14 -10.08 27.02
CA GLY A 826 47.86 -11.08 27.84
C GLY A 826 49.41 -11.00 27.81
N SER A 827 50.08 -12.04 28.30
CA SER A 827 51.55 -12.21 28.26
C SER A 827 51.98 -13.39 27.39
N TYR A 828 53.24 -13.38 26.95
CA TYR A 828 53.83 -14.38 26.06
C TYR A 828 53.50 -15.86 26.43
N SER A 829 53.60 -16.23 27.71
CA SER A 829 53.30 -17.59 28.25
C SER A 829 51.95 -18.13 27.82
N GLN A 830 51.02 -17.26 27.50
CA GLN A 830 49.64 -17.60 27.21
C GLN A 830 49.46 -17.94 25.71
N ARG A 831 50.48 -17.67 24.87
CA ARG A 831 50.45 -17.79 23.39
C ARG A 831 51.48 -18.74 22.77
N SER A 832 52.40 -19.32 23.54
CA SER A 832 53.43 -20.20 22.95
C SER A 832 53.19 -21.69 23.18
N ALA A 833 53.29 -22.49 22.11
CA ALA A 833 53.51 -23.94 22.15
C ALA A 833 55.02 -24.27 22.32
N VAL A 834 55.36 -25.55 22.49
CA VAL A 834 56.72 -26.05 22.78
C VAL A 834 57.71 -25.62 21.68
N LYS A 835 58.91 -25.16 22.09
CA LYS A 835 59.88 -24.48 21.22
C LYS A 835 60.59 -25.45 20.25
N GLY A 836 60.26 -25.37 18.96
CA GLY A 836 60.90 -26.12 17.88
C GLY A 836 59.97 -26.49 16.72
N ASP A 837 58.66 -26.46 16.96
CA ASP A 837 57.59 -26.91 16.07
C ASP A 837 56.51 -25.83 15.89
N SER A 838 55.66 -25.93 14.87
CA SER A 838 54.49 -25.05 14.72
C SER A 838 53.36 -25.53 15.62
N GLY A 839 52.70 -24.62 16.35
CA GLY A 839 51.62 -24.99 17.26
C GLY A 839 50.31 -24.24 17.04
N VAL A 840 49.23 -24.83 17.56
CA VAL A 840 47.95 -24.16 17.79
C VAL A 840 47.67 -24.09 19.27
N TRP A 841 47.06 -23.00 19.71
CA TRP A 841 46.71 -22.78 21.09
C TRP A 841 45.33 -22.16 21.21
N GLY A 842 44.68 -22.46 22.34
CA GLY A 842 43.43 -21.84 22.72
C GLY A 842 43.43 -21.51 24.20
N ARG A 843 42.82 -20.38 24.57
CA ARG A 843 42.57 -20.04 25.96
C ARG A 843 41.18 -19.49 26.17
N ILE A 844 40.66 -19.76 27.37
CA ILE A 844 39.42 -19.18 27.88
C ILE A 844 39.80 -18.48 29.17
N GLN A 845 39.40 -17.22 29.31
CA GLN A 845 39.61 -16.43 30.52
C GLN A 845 38.29 -15.82 30.94
N GLY A 846 38.03 -15.85 32.24
CA GLY A 846 36.92 -15.15 32.87
C GLY A 846 37.39 -14.50 34.16
N GLY A 847 36.79 -13.37 34.51
CA GLY A 847 37.18 -12.65 35.70
C GLY A 847 36.21 -11.54 36.06
N HIS A 848 36.60 -10.85 37.12
CA HIS A 848 35.97 -9.63 37.58
C HIS A 848 36.97 -8.49 37.46
N MET A 849 36.53 -7.34 36.97
CA MET A 849 37.31 -6.11 36.89
C MET A 849 36.47 -4.93 37.38
N GLY A 850 37.11 -3.92 37.95
CA GLY A 850 36.44 -2.73 38.47
C GLY A 850 37.42 -1.61 38.79
N HIS A 851 36.85 -0.48 39.19
CA HIS A 851 37.56 0.70 39.65
C HIS A 851 36.93 1.21 40.95
N ASP A 852 37.72 1.24 42.03
CA ASP A 852 37.36 1.87 43.31
C ASP A 852 37.64 3.40 43.25
N ASN A 853 36.77 4.21 42.64
CA ASN A 853 36.98 5.67 42.49
C ASN A 853 36.49 6.50 43.70
N ASN A 854 37.16 7.63 43.99
CA ASN A 854 36.75 8.63 44.99
C ASN A 854 36.97 10.10 44.53
N GLY A 855 37.25 10.34 43.23
CA GLY A 855 37.57 11.66 42.68
C GLY A 855 36.42 12.41 42.00
N GLY A 856 35.37 11.71 41.56
CA GLY A 856 34.22 12.28 40.85
C GLY A 856 34.50 12.63 39.37
N ILE A 857 33.47 12.56 38.53
CA ILE A 857 33.62 12.70 37.06
C ILE A 857 34.06 14.11 36.65
N ALA A 858 33.66 15.14 37.40
CA ALA A 858 34.06 16.52 37.19
C ALA A 858 35.58 16.76 37.36
N GLN A 859 36.27 15.89 38.10
CA GLN A 859 37.72 15.95 38.30
C GLN A 859 38.49 15.05 37.31
N GLY A 860 37.80 14.46 36.32
CA GLY A 860 38.40 13.60 35.30
C GLY A 860 38.73 12.18 35.79
N ALA A 861 38.17 11.73 36.92
CA ALA A 861 38.41 10.39 37.42
C ALA A 861 37.45 9.37 36.76
N THR A 862 37.94 8.19 36.39
CA THR A 862 37.09 7.07 35.92
C THR A 862 36.04 6.71 36.97
N PRO A 863 34.74 6.63 36.64
CA PRO A 863 33.67 6.31 37.59
C PRO A 863 33.84 4.98 38.34
N GLU A 864 33.27 4.91 39.55
CA GLU A 864 33.26 3.67 40.34
C GLU A 864 32.47 2.61 39.59
N SER A 865 33.10 1.45 39.37
CA SER A 865 32.52 0.41 38.53
C SER A 865 32.99 -0.99 38.96
N SER A 866 32.14 -1.98 38.73
CA SER A 866 32.37 -3.36 39.16
C SER A 866 31.64 -4.30 38.21
N GLY A 867 32.36 -5.23 37.58
CA GLY A 867 31.76 -6.10 36.59
C GLY A 867 32.56 -7.33 36.23
N SER A 868 31.93 -8.21 35.47
CA SER A 868 32.53 -9.44 34.98
C SER A 868 32.85 -9.37 33.50
N TYR A 869 33.90 -10.05 33.09
CA TYR A 869 34.23 -10.26 31.69
C TYR A 869 34.61 -11.70 31.41
N GLY A 870 34.49 -12.10 30.15
CA GLY A 870 35.01 -13.38 29.69
C GLY A 870 35.23 -13.41 28.18
N PHE A 871 36.24 -14.16 27.75
CA PHE A 871 36.56 -14.32 26.34
C PHE A 871 37.11 -15.72 26.02
N VAL A 872 36.99 -16.07 24.75
CA VAL A 872 37.68 -17.20 24.12
C VAL A 872 38.64 -16.65 23.08
N GLN A 873 39.88 -17.11 23.11
CA GLN A 873 40.92 -16.74 22.14
C GLN A 873 41.55 -18.00 21.56
N LEU A 874 41.69 -18.03 20.24
CA LEU A 874 42.31 -19.12 19.50
C LEU A 874 43.40 -18.55 18.59
N GLY A 875 44.57 -19.17 18.59
CA GLY A 875 45.69 -18.74 17.77
C GLY A 875 46.57 -19.88 17.31
N GLY A 876 47.47 -19.56 16.38
CA GLY A 876 48.43 -20.52 15.87
C GLY A 876 49.65 -19.84 15.27
N ASP A 877 50.74 -20.60 15.21
CA ASP A 877 52.02 -20.16 14.68
C ASP A 877 52.01 -20.28 13.15
N LEU A 878 52.39 -19.21 12.45
CA LEU A 878 52.61 -19.19 11.00
C LEU A 878 54.08 -19.49 10.66
N LEU A 879 55.00 -19.14 11.56
CA LEU A 879 56.44 -19.38 11.44
C LEU A 879 57.00 -19.78 12.79
N SER A 880 57.66 -20.92 12.89
CA SER A 880 58.34 -21.36 14.11
C SER A 880 59.77 -21.78 13.80
N THR A 881 60.73 -21.19 14.53
CA THR A 881 62.16 -21.51 14.47
C THR A 881 62.75 -21.47 15.89
N PRO A 882 63.95 -22.03 16.13
CA PRO A 882 64.56 -22.01 17.46
C PRO A 882 64.83 -20.61 18.07
N SER A 883 64.79 -19.54 17.26
CA SER A 883 65.05 -18.17 17.70
C SER A 883 63.91 -17.19 17.41
N LEU A 884 62.88 -17.60 16.67
CA LEU A 884 61.79 -16.72 16.24
C LEU A 884 60.50 -17.51 16.05
N ASN A 885 59.41 -17.04 16.65
CA ASN A 885 58.05 -17.51 16.44
C ASN A 885 57.15 -16.33 16.00
N ALA A 886 56.30 -16.51 14.99
CA ALA A 886 55.32 -15.52 14.56
C ALA A 886 53.97 -16.18 14.27
N GLY A 887 52.88 -15.56 14.69
CA GLY A 887 51.54 -16.13 14.52
C GLY A 887 50.40 -15.12 14.59
N VAL A 888 49.18 -15.63 14.49
CA VAL A 888 47.93 -14.85 14.54
C VAL A 888 46.92 -15.47 15.49
N TYR A 889 45.99 -14.66 15.99
CA TYR A 889 44.87 -15.11 16.79
C TYR A 889 43.59 -14.33 16.50
N GLY A 890 42.45 -14.98 16.75
CA GLY A 890 41.14 -14.35 16.83
C GLY A 890 40.52 -14.56 18.20
N ALA A 891 39.68 -13.62 18.64
CA ALA A 891 38.97 -13.72 19.91
C ALA A 891 37.55 -13.14 19.83
N ALA A 892 36.69 -13.67 20.68
CA ALA A 892 35.37 -13.12 20.95
C ALA A 892 35.10 -13.18 22.45
N GLY A 893 34.46 -12.15 22.99
CA GLY A 893 34.10 -12.11 24.40
C GLY A 893 33.10 -11.02 24.73
N HIS A 894 32.76 -10.97 26.01
CA HIS A 894 31.72 -10.12 26.55
C HIS A 894 32.16 -9.52 27.89
N SER A 895 31.72 -8.30 28.17
CA SER A 895 31.86 -7.63 29.47
C SER A 895 30.52 -7.05 29.91
N SER A 896 30.23 -7.11 31.20
CA SER A 896 29.07 -6.46 31.82
C SER A 896 29.49 -5.85 33.15
N VAL A 897 29.27 -4.54 33.29
CA VAL A 897 29.78 -3.74 34.40
C VAL A 897 28.70 -2.82 34.95
N ASP A 898 28.48 -2.86 36.26
CA ASP A 898 27.63 -1.91 36.95
C ASP A 898 28.43 -0.68 37.34
N VAL A 899 27.85 0.49 37.10
CA VAL A 899 28.49 1.80 37.30
C VAL A 899 27.70 2.59 38.34
N LYS A 900 28.42 3.29 39.19
CA LYS A 900 27.84 4.22 40.17
C LYS A 900 28.07 5.67 39.77
N ASP A 901 27.15 6.51 40.19
CA ASP A 901 27.25 7.96 40.05
C ASP A 901 28.17 8.56 41.15
N ASP A 902 28.47 9.85 41.05
CA ASP A 902 29.36 10.58 41.98
C ASP A 902 28.84 10.56 43.43
N ASP A 903 27.53 10.47 43.63
CA ASP A 903 26.90 10.35 44.96
C ASP A 903 26.86 8.88 45.48
N ARG A 904 27.42 7.95 44.71
CA ARG A 904 27.43 6.48 44.92
C ARG A 904 26.08 5.79 44.74
N SER A 905 25.07 6.49 44.23
CA SER A 905 23.85 5.85 43.74
C SER A 905 24.15 5.04 42.47
N ARG A 906 23.22 4.16 42.08
CA ARG A 906 23.39 3.34 40.87
C ARG A 906 23.17 4.24 39.64
N ALA A 907 24.19 4.34 38.78
CA ALA A 907 24.06 5.04 37.50
C ALA A 907 23.47 4.15 36.41
N GLY A 908 23.86 2.87 36.36
CA GLY A 908 23.37 1.94 35.36
C GLY A 908 24.32 0.78 35.11
N THR A 909 24.09 0.09 34.00
CA THR A 909 24.90 -1.06 33.57
C THR A 909 25.41 -0.84 32.16
N VAL A 910 26.69 -1.12 31.94
CA VAL A 910 27.35 -1.13 30.63
C VAL A 910 27.60 -2.56 30.20
N ARG A 911 27.36 -2.84 28.91
CA ARG A 911 27.69 -4.11 28.26
C ARG A 911 28.54 -3.87 27.03
N ASP A 912 29.54 -4.71 26.81
CA ASP A 912 30.44 -4.68 25.66
C ASP A 912 30.56 -6.08 25.04
N ASP A 913 30.17 -6.23 23.78
CA ASP A 913 30.47 -7.40 22.97
C ASP A 913 31.66 -7.11 22.05
N VAL A 914 32.75 -7.86 22.22
CA VAL A 914 34.04 -7.54 21.60
C VAL A 914 34.52 -8.67 20.70
N TYR A 915 34.92 -8.30 19.49
CA TYR A 915 35.58 -9.19 18.52
C TYR A 915 36.95 -8.64 18.16
N SER A 916 37.98 -9.48 18.28
CA SER A 916 39.36 -9.02 18.10
C SER A 916 40.16 -9.94 17.19
N LEU A 917 41.11 -9.33 16.47
CA LEU A 917 42.11 -10.00 15.65
C LEU A 917 43.49 -9.47 16.02
N GLY A 918 44.45 -10.36 16.23
CA GLY A 918 45.82 -9.94 16.56
C GLY A 918 46.90 -10.80 15.93
N GLY A 919 48.09 -10.23 15.85
CA GLY A 919 49.32 -10.88 15.42
C GLY A 919 50.38 -10.76 16.49
N TYR A 920 51.26 -11.75 16.57
CA TYR A 920 52.36 -11.77 17.53
C TYR A 920 53.68 -12.23 16.91
N LEU A 921 54.77 -11.78 17.50
CA LEU A 921 56.14 -12.11 17.13
C LEU A 921 57.00 -12.25 18.39
N THR A 922 57.54 -13.43 18.63
CA THR A 922 58.44 -13.71 19.74
C THR A 922 59.85 -14.05 19.24
N ALA A 923 60.86 -13.32 19.68
CA ALA A 923 62.26 -13.59 19.40
C ALA A 923 63.00 -14.05 20.66
N VAL A 924 63.87 -15.06 20.53
CA VAL A 924 64.65 -15.63 21.63
C VAL A 924 66.12 -15.70 21.27
N HIS A 925 66.97 -15.11 22.10
CA HIS A 925 68.42 -15.16 21.94
C HIS A 925 68.98 -16.50 22.42
N ALA A 926 69.57 -17.27 21.50
CA ALA A 926 69.92 -18.68 21.69
C ALA A 926 70.85 -18.97 22.89
N ASN A 927 71.75 -18.04 23.24
CA ASN A 927 72.78 -18.29 24.26
C ASN A 927 72.41 -17.81 25.67
N SER A 928 71.63 -16.74 25.78
CA SER A 928 71.27 -16.14 27.08
C SER A 928 69.84 -16.46 27.52
N GLY A 929 68.99 -16.95 26.60
CA GLY A 929 67.57 -17.13 26.87
C GLY A 929 66.76 -15.83 26.94
N LEU A 930 67.40 -14.67 26.75
CA LEU A 930 66.73 -13.37 26.65
C LEU A 930 65.69 -13.42 25.53
N TRP A 931 64.49 -12.92 25.81
CA TRP A 931 63.39 -12.94 24.84
C TRP A 931 62.63 -11.63 24.77
N ALA A 932 62.01 -11.40 23.61
CA ALA A 932 61.10 -10.29 23.37
C ALA A 932 59.86 -10.80 22.63
N ASP A 933 58.68 -10.35 23.06
CA ASP A 933 57.37 -10.64 22.46
C ASP A 933 56.71 -9.34 22.05
N VAL A 934 56.22 -9.29 20.81
CA VAL A 934 55.50 -8.15 20.25
C VAL A 934 54.10 -8.61 19.89
N VAL A 935 53.09 -7.85 20.31
CA VAL A 935 51.68 -8.08 19.95
C VAL A 935 51.10 -6.83 19.33
N ALA A 936 50.33 -7.00 18.26
CA ALA A 936 49.44 -5.98 17.72
C ALA A 936 48.02 -6.56 17.63
N GLN A 937 47.04 -5.83 18.15
CA GLN A 937 45.63 -6.23 18.21
C GLN A 937 44.74 -5.10 17.71
N GLY A 938 43.71 -5.47 16.94
CA GLY A 938 42.55 -4.62 16.66
C GLY A 938 41.28 -5.25 17.21
N SER A 939 40.42 -4.44 17.81
CA SER A 939 39.17 -4.87 18.45
C SER A 939 38.00 -4.05 17.91
N ARG A 940 36.84 -4.69 17.75
CA ARG A 940 35.56 -4.05 17.45
C ARG A 940 34.65 -4.20 18.66
N HIS A 941 34.17 -3.06 19.19
CA HIS A 941 33.34 -2.99 20.40
C HIS A 941 31.89 -2.64 20.05
N ASN A 942 30.94 -3.40 20.60
CA ASN A 942 29.51 -3.08 20.52
C ASN A 942 28.99 -2.83 21.94
N LEU A 943 28.69 -1.57 22.23
CA LEU A 943 28.49 -1.06 23.57
C LEU A 943 27.05 -0.63 23.78
N GLN A 944 26.47 -1.06 24.90
CA GLN A 944 25.17 -0.63 25.36
C GLN A 944 25.25 -0.18 26.82
N ALA A 945 24.80 1.06 27.08
CA ALA A 945 24.73 1.66 28.40
C ALA A 945 23.28 1.97 28.76
N ASN A 946 22.78 1.37 29.85
CA ASN A 946 21.39 1.53 30.29
C ASN A 946 21.31 2.08 31.73
N SER A 947 20.57 3.17 31.93
CA SER A 947 20.19 3.71 33.24
C SER A 947 18.70 3.44 33.53
N ASP A 948 18.19 3.93 34.67
CA ASP A 948 16.75 3.83 35.01
C ASP A 948 15.87 4.79 34.19
N ALA A 949 16.46 5.82 33.59
CA ALA A 949 15.74 6.86 32.84
C ALA A 949 16.09 6.89 31.33
N ASP A 950 17.26 6.37 30.95
CA ASP A 950 17.88 6.60 29.65
C ASP A 950 18.73 5.41 29.17
N SER A 951 19.05 5.40 27.87
CA SER A 951 19.94 4.41 27.26
C SER A 951 20.72 4.98 26.09
N VAL A 952 21.97 4.54 25.91
CA VAL A 952 22.80 4.83 24.73
C VAL A 952 23.42 3.55 24.20
N ASP A 953 23.25 3.33 22.90
CA ASP A 953 23.97 2.32 22.12
C ASP A 953 25.08 3.00 21.32
N THR A 954 26.30 2.47 21.39
CA THR A 954 27.43 2.95 20.61
C THR A 954 28.33 1.81 20.15
N HIS A 955 29.22 2.13 19.23
CA HIS A 955 30.10 1.21 18.56
C HIS A 955 31.46 1.87 18.40
N GLY A 956 32.53 1.09 18.58
CA GLY A 956 33.88 1.62 18.42
C GLY A 956 34.91 0.63 17.88
N TRP A 957 36.10 1.16 17.62
CA TRP A 957 37.29 0.42 17.24
C TRP A 957 38.41 0.68 18.24
N GLY A 958 38.98 -0.40 18.75
CA GLY A 958 40.15 -0.41 19.62
C GLY A 958 41.39 -0.89 18.87
N TRP A 959 42.55 -0.42 19.27
CA TRP A 959 43.84 -0.95 18.85
C TRP A 959 44.80 -1.01 20.04
N LEU A 960 45.67 -2.02 20.04
CA LEU A 960 46.64 -2.25 21.11
C LEU A 960 47.96 -2.76 20.53
N ALA A 961 49.06 -2.18 20.97
CA ALA A 961 50.42 -2.65 20.73
C ALA A 961 51.11 -2.98 22.06
N SER A 962 51.72 -4.16 22.16
CA SER A 962 52.48 -4.57 23.33
C SER A 962 53.89 -5.01 22.96
N LEU A 963 54.87 -4.63 23.80
CA LEU A 963 56.22 -5.15 23.80
C LEU A 963 56.52 -5.72 25.19
N GLU A 964 56.79 -7.02 25.26
CA GLU A 964 57.18 -7.72 26.47
C GLU A 964 58.59 -8.30 26.33
N THR A 965 59.37 -8.34 27.41
CA THR A 965 60.70 -8.95 27.42
C THR A 965 60.99 -9.60 28.76
N GLY A 966 61.78 -10.69 28.74
CA GLY A 966 62.20 -11.39 29.95
C GLY A 966 63.59 -12.03 29.83
N LEU A 967 64.25 -12.21 30.98
CA LEU A 967 65.57 -12.84 31.07
C LEU A 967 65.57 -13.98 32.10
N PRO A 968 65.57 -15.26 31.67
CA PRO A 968 65.57 -16.38 32.60
C PRO A 968 66.94 -16.57 33.26
N LEU A 969 66.97 -16.58 34.58
CA LEU A 969 68.14 -16.82 35.42
C LEU A 969 67.95 -18.11 36.20
N SER A 970 68.79 -19.11 35.94
CA SER A 970 68.76 -20.37 36.70
C SER A 970 69.26 -20.13 38.12
N VAL A 971 68.41 -20.40 39.10
CA VAL A 971 68.75 -20.32 40.53
C VAL A 971 69.30 -21.66 41.02
N THR A 972 68.70 -22.76 40.55
CA THR A 972 69.15 -24.15 40.72
C THR A 972 68.82 -24.93 39.45
N ASP A 973 69.22 -26.20 39.37
CA ASP A 973 68.85 -27.09 38.25
C ASP A 973 67.33 -27.29 38.07
N SER A 974 66.52 -26.92 39.08
CA SER A 974 65.07 -27.07 39.09
C SER A 974 64.31 -25.79 39.46
N LEU A 975 64.96 -24.61 39.44
CA LEU A 975 64.33 -23.32 39.76
C LEU A 975 64.87 -22.19 38.89
N VAL A 976 63.96 -21.39 38.32
CA VAL A 976 64.25 -20.23 37.48
C VAL A 976 63.60 -18.99 38.07
N LEU A 977 64.36 -17.89 38.10
CA LEU A 977 63.88 -16.54 38.33
C LEU A 977 63.98 -15.75 37.02
N GLU A 978 62.89 -15.11 36.61
CA GLU A 978 62.80 -14.39 35.35
C GLU A 978 62.19 -13.00 35.57
N PRO A 979 63.02 -11.94 35.61
CA PRO A 979 62.54 -10.57 35.54
C PRO A 979 61.86 -10.31 34.20
N GLN A 980 60.69 -9.67 34.24
CA GLN A 980 59.86 -9.37 33.08
C GLN A 980 59.48 -7.90 33.06
N LEU A 981 59.47 -7.32 31.86
CA LEU A 981 58.99 -5.98 31.61
C LEU A 981 58.05 -5.99 30.41
N GLN A 982 56.87 -5.39 30.56
CA GLN A 982 55.91 -5.25 29.47
C GLN A 982 55.44 -3.80 29.38
N TYR A 983 55.45 -3.28 28.17
CA TYR A 983 54.86 -1.99 27.82
C TYR A 983 53.68 -2.23 26.88
N ILE A 984 52.56 -1.56 27.13
CA ILE A 984 51.34 -1.60 26.32
C ILE A 984 50.94 -0.17 26.01
N TRP A 985 50.64 0.08 24.74
CA TRP A 985 50.01 1.30 24.29
C TRP A 985 48.74 0.95 23.53
N GLN A 986 47.63 1.58 23.90
CA GLN A 986 46.33 1.29 23.32
C GLN A 986 45.50 2.56 23.11
N GLY A 987 44.56 2.47 22.19
CA GLY A 987 43.58 3.52 21.92
C GLY A 987 42.22 2.95 21.55
N LEU A 988 41.17 3.75 21.79
CA LEU A 988 39.77 3.42 21.53
C LEU A 988 39.08 4.64 20.93
N SER A 989 38.36 4.44 19.83
CA SER A 989 37.51 5.48 19.23
C SER A 989 36.06 4.97 19.21
N LEU A 990 35.14 5.75 19.76
CA LEU A 990 33.71 5.41 19.86
C LEU A 990 32.88 6.36 18.99
N ASN A 991 31.80 5.87 18.41
CA ASN A 991 30.86 6.71 17.67
C ASN A 991 29.94 7.50 18.62
N ASN A 992 29.46 8.66 18.18
CA ASN A 992 28.49 9.44 18.95
C ASN A 992 27.14 8.70 19.13
N GLY A 993 26.44 9.01 20.23
CA GLY A 993 25.12 8.49 20.59
C GLY A 993 24.13 9.60 20.95
N HIS A 994 22.91 9.20 21.33
CA HIS A 994 21.84 10.12 21.74
C HIS A 994 20.93 9.47 22.80
N ASP A 995 20.53 10.22 23.82
CA ASP A 995 19.56 9.83 24.86
C ASP A 995 18.42 10.86 25.02
N ASN A 996 17.49 10.71 25.98
CA ASN A 996 16.36 11.64 26.11
C ASN A 996 16.77 13.05 26.54
N GLY A 997 17.96 13.23 27.11
CA GLY A 997 18.48 14.55 27.45
C GLY A 997 19.41 15.14 26.40
N GLY A 998 19.90 14.38 25.42
CA GLY A 998 20.62 14.95 24.28
C GLY A 998 21.64 14.10 23.56
N TYR A 999 22.46 14.79 22.74
CA TYR A 999 23.61 14.21 22.08
C TYR A 999 24.73 13.88 23.07
N VAL A 1000 25.30 12.69 22.89
CA VAL A 1000 26.47 12.20 23.60
C VAL A 1000 27.58 12.04 22.58
N ASN A 1001 28.59 12.91 22.62
CA ASN A 1001 29.72 12.84 21.72
C ASN A 1001 30.87 12.10 22.39
N PHE A 1002 31.31 11.04 21.75
CA PHE A 1002 32.52 10.33 22.15
C PHE A 1002 33.65 10.72 21.20
N GLY A 1003 34.80 11.05 21.77
CA GLY A 1003 36.05 11.25 21.05
C GLY A 1003 36.94 10.02 21.13
N ASP A 1004 38.24 10.28 21.03
CA ASP A 1004 39.25 9.24 21.16
C ASP A 1004 39.67 9.10 22.63
N GLY A 1005 40.03 7.88 23.03
CA GLY A 1005 40.69 7.61 24.28
C GLY A 1005 42.00 6.88 24.06
N SER A 1006 42.93 7.06 24.98
CA SER A 1006 44.23 6.39 24.97
C SER A 1006 44.66 5.93 26.36
N ALA A 1007 45.55 4.95 26.43
CA ALA A 1007 46.21 4.58 27.67
C ALA A 1007 47.58 3.94 27.42
N GLN A 1008 48.52 4.18 28.34
CA GLN A 1008 49.82 3.51 28.37
C GLN A 1008 49.99 2.75 29.68
N HIS A 1009 50.47 1.51 29.59
CA HIS A 1009 50.71 0.65 30.74
C HIS A 1009 52.16 0.15 30.75
N LEU A 1010 52.78 0.16 31.93
CA LEU A 1010 54.07 -0.47 32.19
C LEU A 1010 53.92 -1.50 33.30
N ARG A 1011 54.20 -2.77 33.00
CA ARG A 1011 54.23 -3.87 33.97
C ARG A 1011 55.67 -4.30 34.21
N ALA A 1012 56.14 -4.20 35.44
CA ALA A 1012 57.40 -4.78 35.88
C ALA A 1012 57.11 -5.94 36.84
N GLY A 1013 57.58 -7.15 36.52
CA GLY A 1013 57.30 -8.35 37.29
C GLY A 1013 58.51 -9.25 37.49
N LEU A 1014 58.44 -10.10 38.50
CA LEU A 1014 59.44 -11.13 38.79
C LEU A 1014 58.75 -12.49 38.77
N ARG A 1015 58.98 -13.30 37.73
CA ARG A 1015 58.42 -14.66 37.66
C ARG A 1015 59.38 -15.64 38.32
N PHE A 1016 58.86 -16.50 39.19
CA PHE A 1016 59.63 -17.56 39.84
C PHE A 1016 58.91 -18.90 39.63
N GLY A 1017 59.63 -19.92 39.19
CA GLY A 1017 59.03 -21.22 38.89
C GLY A 1017 60.05 -22.34 38.70
N SER A 1018 59.56 -23.55 38.45
CA SER A 1018 60.41 -24.73 38.28
C SER A 1018 61.22 -24.73 36.98
N GLN A 1019 60.71 -24.12 35.91
CA GLN A 1019 61.38 -23.97 34.63
C GLN A 1019 61.04 -22.61 34.01
N SER A 1020 61.89 -22.14 33.09
CA SER A 1020 61.62 -20.88 32.40
C SER A 1020 60.42 -21.02 31.48
N GLU A 1021 59.78 -19.89 31.21
CA GLU A 1021 58.60 -19.77 30.35
C GLU A 1021 58.84 -20.33 28.93
N LEU A 1022 60.10 -20.33 28.49
CA LEU A 1022 60.55 -20.73 27.15
C LEU A 1022 61.14 -22.13 27.03
N THR A 1023 61.49 -22.77 28.16
CA THR A 1023 62.24 -24.04 28.16
C THR A 1023 61.40 -25.23 28.62
N PHE A 1024 60.20 -24.98 29.15
CA PHE A 1024 59.26 -26.05 29.48
C PHE A 1024 58.82 -26.80 28.21
N GLY A 1025 59.12 -28.11 28.16
CA GLY A 1025 58.94 -28.96 26.98
C GLY A 1025 60.21 -29.19 26.14
N ASN A 1026 61.29 -28.42 26.37
CA ASN A 1026 62.59 -28.60 25.70
C ASN A 1026 63.57 -29.37 26.58
N ALA A 1027 63.37 -30.68 26.71
CA ALA A 1027 64.36 -31.58 27.31
C ALA A 1027 64.74 -32.71 26.35
N THR A 1028 65.99 -32.65 25.88
CA THR A 1028 66.74 -33.82 25.45
C THR A 1028 66.74 -34.86 26.58
N SER A 1029 66.13 -36.01 26.29
CA SER A 1029 66.03 -37.23 27.10
C SER A 1029 67.20 -37.50 28.06
N THR A 1030 66.88 -37.67 29.36
CA THR A 1030 67.49 -38.73 30.19
C THR A 1030 66.47 -39.67 30.84
N GLN A 1031 65.16 -39.47 30.63
CA GLN A 1031 64.16 -40.52 30.79
C GLN A 1031 63.65 -40.94 29.41
N ALA A 1032 63.58 -42.26 29.19
CA ALA A 1032 63.16 -42.85 27.91
C ALA A 1032 61.88 -42.19 27.40
N ALA A 1033 61.91 -41.72 26.15
CA ALA A 1033 60.78 -41.12 25.47
C ALA A 1033 59.53 -42.00 25.60
N PHE A 1034 58.40 -41.39 26.03
CA PHE A 1034 57.10 -42.03 26.16
C PHE A 1034 56.70 -42.71 24.86
N SER A 1035 56.89 -44.04 24.75
CA SER A 1035 56.40 -44.83 23.61
C SER A 1035 54.99 -45.35 23.93
N ASP A 1036 54.01 -44.80 23.21
CA ASP A 1036 52.77 -45.42 22.75
C ASP A 1036 51.78 -46.09 23.75
N SER A 1037 51.74 -45.72 25.04
CA SER A 1037 50.76 -46.26 26.01
C SER A 1037 50.03 -45.18 26.81
N MET A 1038 48.68 -45.15 26.75
CA MET A 1038 47.79 -44.15 27.41
C MET A 1038 47.55 -44.37 28.92
N LYS A 1039 48.47 -44.99 29.68
CA LYS A 1039 48.31 -45.14 31.14
C LYS A 1039 49.58 -44.76 31.90
N HIS A 1040 49.61 -43.53 32.40
CA HIS A 1040 50.64 -43.02 33.30
C HIS A 1040 49.99 -42.35 34.54
N SER A 1041 50.68 -42.42 35.68
CA SER A 1041 50.27 -41.75 36.93
C SER A 1041 50.59 -40.25 36.85
N VAL A 1042 49.79 -39.38 37.47
CA VAL A 1042 49.99 -37.91 37.49
C VAL A 1042 51.37 -37.52 38.06
N SER A 1043 51.98 -38.38 38.88
CA SER A 1043 53.33 -38.20 39.43
C SER A 1043 54.47 -38.34 38.40
N GLU A 1044 54.19 -38.80 37.18
CA GLU A 1044 55.18 -39.07 36.12
C GLU A 1044 55.20 -37.99 35.01
N LEU A 1045 54.28 -37.01 35.05
CA LEU A 1045 54.17 -35.97 34.02
C LEU A 1045 55.07 -34.75 34.37
N PRO A 1046 55.81 -34.18 33.41
CA PRO A 1046 56.50 -32.91 33.62
C PRO A 1046 55.51 -31.79 33.92
N VAL A 1047 55.69 -31.13 35.06
CA VAL A 1047 54.85 -30.02 35.53
C VAL A 1047 55.72 -28.80 35.76
N ASN A 1048 55.32 -27.65 35.22
CA ASN A 1048 55.91 -26.35 35.52
C ASN A 1048 54.95 -25.51 36.36
N TRP A 1049 55.31 -25.25 37.61
CA TRP A 1049 54.59 -24.31 38.46
C TRP A 1049 55.32 -22.97 38.50
N TRP A 1050 54.56 -21.88 38.64
CA TRP A 1050 55.13 -20.54 38.70
C TRP A 1050 54.26 -19.55 39.46
N VAL A 1051 54.89 -18.49 39.99
CA VAL A 1051 54.27 -17.31 40.58
C VAL A 1051 54.90 -16.04 40.02
N ARG A 1052 54.13 -14.94 39.96
CA ARG A 1052 54.56 -13.67 39.39
C ARG A 1052 53.90 -12.48 40.10
N PRO A 1053 54.54 -11.91 41.13
CA PRO A 1053 54.25 -10.55 41.56
C PRO A 1053 54.68 -9.54 40.49
N SER A 1054 53.84 -8.55 40.24
CA SER A 1054 54.09 -7.43 39.32
C SER A 1054 53.56 -6.11 39.88
N VAL A 1055 54.15 -5.00 39.44
CA VAL A 1055 53.60 -3.66 39.59
C VAL A 1055 53.21 -3.16 38.20
N ILE A 1056 51.98 -2.66 38.07
CA ILE A 1056 51.46 -2.07 36.84
C ILE A 1056 51.27 -0.58 37.08
N ARG A 1057 51.89 0.24 36.24
CA ARG A 1057 51.68 1.69 36.21
C ARG A 1057 50.90 2.05 34.94
N THR A 1058 49.74 2.66 35.11
CA THR A 1058 48.97 3.29 34.03
C THR A 1058 49.21 4.79 34.06
N PHE A 1059 49.47 5.38 32.91
CA PHE A 1059 49.71 6.82 32.77
C PHE A 1059 49.29 7.29 31.37
N SER A 1060 49.09 8.61 31.23
CA SER A 1060 48.62 9.21 29.98
C SER A 1060 47.32 8.54 29.52
N SER A 1061 46.43 8.24 30.46
CA SER A 1061 45.12 7.69 30.17
C SER A 1061 44.08 8.80 30.14
N ASP A 1062 43.38 8.88 29.03
CA ASP A 1062 42.29 9.83 28.78
C ASP A 1062 41.23 9.19 27.89
N GLY A 1063 40.01 9.71 27.97
CA GLY A 1063 38.92 9.42 27.05
C GLY A 1063 38.07 10.67 26.89
N ASP A 1064 37.84 11.12 25.67
CA ASP A 1064 37.08 12.35 25.45
C ASP A 1064 35.58 12.06 25.39
N LEU A 1065 34.81 12.60 26.35
CA LEU A 1065 33.35 12.58 26.35
C LEU A 1065 32.83 14.01 26.39
N SER A 1066 31.81 14.33 25.59
CA SER A 1066 31.05 15.55 25.78
C SER A 1066 29.55 15.31 25.66
N MET A 1067 28.76 15.98 26.51
CA MET A 1067 27.30 15.98 26.42
C MET A 1067 26.84 17.37 26.00
N GLY A 1068 26.14 17.45 24.87
CA GLY A 1068 25.78 18.68 24.19
C GLY A 1068 26.37 18.82 22.78
N THR A 1069 26.37 20.02 22.21
CA THR A 1069 26.94 20.36 20.89
C THR A 1069 27.85 21.59 21.04
N ALA A 1070 28.60 21.97 20.00
CA ALA A 1070 29.65 23.00 20.05
C ALA A 1070 29.20 24.44 20.43
N ALA A 1071 27.92 24.66 20.79
CA ALA A 1071 27.44 25.94 21.30
C ALA A 1071 28.10 26.26 22.67
N ALA A 1072 28.77 27.42 22.72
CA ALA A 1072 29.59 27.84 23.86
C ALA A 1072 28.78 27.85 25.18
N GLY A 1073 29.27 27.11 26.18
CA GLY A 1073 28.68 27.03 27.53
C GLY A 1073 27.60 25.95 27.73
N SER A 1074 27.07 25.38 26.66
CA SER A 1074 26.10 24.27 26.71
C SER A 1074 26.73 22.88 26.51
N ASN A 1075 27.94 22.83 25.94
CA ASN A 1075 28.75 21.61 25.87
C ASN A 1075 29.49 21.41 27.19
N VAL A 1076 29.28 20.27 27.85
CA VAL A 1076 30.08 19.87 29.01
C VAL A 1076 30.99 18.72 28.61
N THR A 1077 32.30 18.92 28.75
CA THR A 1077 33.33 17.95 28.38
C THR A 1077 33.91 17.28 29.63
N PHE A 1078 34.12 15.97 29.55
CA PHE A 1078 34.66 15.11 30.57
C PHE A 1078 35.80 14.29 29.98
N THR A 1079 36.90 14.17 30.73
CA THR A 1079 38.07 13.39 30.32
C THR A 1079 38.39 12.32 31.38
N PRO A 1080 37.62 11.23 31.50
CA PRO A 1080 37.90 10.14 32.42
C PRO A 1080 39.32 9.56 32.23
N SER A 1081 40.06 9.44 33.32
CA SER A 1081 41.43 8.92 33.35
C SER A 1081 41.58 7.71 34.28
N GLN A 1082 42.27 6.69 33.78
CA GLN A 1082 42.67 5.48 34.53
C GLN A 1082 44.07 5.60 35.16
N ASP A 1083 44.66 6.79 35.19
CA ASP A 1083 46.01 7.01 35.71
C ASP A 1083 46.14 6.52 37.16
N GLY A 1084 47.12 5.65 37.40
CA GLY A 1084 47.19 4.95 38.68
C GLY A 1084 48.27 3.87 38.74
N THR A 1085 48.39 3.25 39.90
CA THR A 1085 49.32 2.12 40.12
C THR A 1085 48.57 0.99 40.78
N SER A 1086 48.72 -0.20 40.23
CA SER A 1086 48.20 -1.43 40.81
C SER A 1086 49.30 -2.45 41.07
N VAL A 1087 49.05 -3.31 42.05
CA VAL A 1087 49.87 -4.49 42.33
C VAL A 1087 49.13 -5.71 41.80
N ASP A 1088 49.80 -6.52 40.99
CA ASP A 1088 49.28 -7.73 40.37
C ASP A 1088 50.01 -8.96 40.91
N PHE A 1089 49.29 -10.03 41.19
CA PHE A 1089 49.85 -11.31 41.55
C PHE A 1089 49.19 -12.41 40.73
N GLN A 1090 50.02 -13.14 39.98
CA GLN A 1090 49.58 -14.27 39.17
C GLN A 1090 50.28 -15.56 39.59
N ALA A 1091 49.57 -16.68 39.53
CA ALA A 1091 50.12 -17.99 39.75
C ALA A 1091 49.51 -19.00 38.78
N GLY A 1092 50.31 -19.98 38.34
CA GLY A 1092 49.85 -20.96 37.38
C GLY A 1092 50.64 -22.26 37.39
N ILE A 1093 50.05 -23.27 36.75
CA ILE A 1093 50.62 -24.59 36.54
C ILE A 1093 50.39 -24.99 35.09
N ASP A 1094 51.47 -25.40 34.41
CA ASP A 1094 51.46 -25.98 33.07
C ASP A 1094 51.89 -27.45 33.15
N ALA A 1095 51.15 -28.36 32.53
CA ALA A 1095 51.41 -29.80 32.54
C ALA A 1095 51.49 -30.36 31.12
N LEU A 1096 52.58 -31.10 30.83
CA LEU A 1096 52.74 -31.81 29.57
C LEU A 1096 51.99 -33.16 29.64
N ILE A 1097 50.82 -33.25 29.02
CA ILE A 1097 49.93 -34.43 29.10
C ILE A 1097 50.16 -35.44 27.97
N ARG A 1098 50.80 -35.01 26.88
CA ARG A 1098 51.34 -35.82 25.78
C ARG A 1098 52.62 -35.15 25.26
N GLN A 1099 53.41 -35.86 24.46
CA GLN A 1099 54.65 -35.32 23.88
C GLN A 1099 54.45 -33.96 23.19
N ASN A 1100 53.27 -33.72 22.63
CA ASN A 1100 52.95 -32.50 21.89
C ASN A 1100 51.73 -31.73 22.43
N VAL A 1101 51.20 -32.06 23.63
CA VAL A 1101 50.02 -31.39 24.21
C VAL A 1101 50.31 -30.90 25.62
N THR A 1102 50.11 -29.60 25.84
CA THR A 1102 50.24 -28.94 27.15
C THR A 1102 48.91 -28.34 27.59
N LEU A 1103 48.56 -28.56 28.85
CA LEU A 1103 47.40 -27.95 29.51
C LEU A 1103 47.89 -27.03 30.63
N GLY A 1104 47.39 -25.79 30.65
CA GLY A 1104 47.73 -24.77 31.64
C GLY A 1104 46.50 -24.24 32.37
N ILE A 1105 46.63 -23.98 33.66
CA ILE A 1105 45.63 -23.28 34.48
C ILE A 1105 46.35 -22.18 35.27
N GLN A 1106 45.80 -20.98 35.26
CA GLN A 1106 46.31 -19.86 36.06
C GLN A 1106 45.19 -19.05 36.70
N GLY A 1107 45.52 -18.36 37.78
CA GLY A 1107 44.68 -17.36 38.41
C GLY A 1107 45.48 -16.10 38.76
N GLY A 1108 44.80 -14.96 38.75
CA GLY A 1108 45.40 -13.65 39.03
C GLY A 1108 44.54 -12.80 39.95
N TYR A 1109 45.19 -11.94 40.72
CA TYR A 1109 44.56 -10.91 41.53
C TYR A 1109 45.31 -9.57 41.37
N THR A 1110 44.57 -8.52 41.05
CA THR A 1110 45.08 -7.15 40.87
C THR A 1110 44.39 -6.22 41.84
N ARG A 1111 45.16 -5.38 42.53
CA ARG A 1111 44.62 -4.36 43.43
C ARG A 1111 45.21 -2.99 43.13
N SER A 1112 44.33 -2.01 42.90
CA SER A 1112 44.70 -0.61 42.82
C SER A 1112 45.24 -0.11 44.17
N VAL A 1113 46.37 0.60 44.15
CA VAL A 1113 46.99 1.19 45.36
C VAL A 1113 47.10 2.71 45.29
N SER A 1114 46.84 3.30 44.11
CA SER A 1114 46.75 4.75 43.93
C SER A 1114 46.08 5.09 42.60
N GLY A 1115 45.35 6.21 42.55
CA GLY A 1115 44.68 6.68 41.34
C GLY A 1115 43.51 5.78 40.93
N SER A 1116 43.14 5.83 39.66
CA SER A 1116 41.95 5.18 39.10
C SER A 1116 42.28 3.88 38.37
N SER A 1117 43.38 3.19 38.73
CA SER A 1117 43.75 1.94 38.07
C SER A 1117 42.79 0.79 38.40
N ALA A 1118 42.69 -0.17 37.48
CA ALA A 1118 41.82 -1.33 37.63
C ALA A 1118 42.21 -2.25 38.80
N ASP A 1119 41.20 -2.87 39.41
CA ASP A 1119 41.32 -3.95 40.38
C ASP A 1119 40.39 -5.13 40.02
N GLY A 1120 40.71 -6.32 40.50
CA GLY A 1120 39.92 -7.50 40.17
C GLY A 1120 40.67 -8.83 40.30
N TYR A 1121 40.04 -9.89 39.79
CA TYR A 1121 40.60 -11.23 39.76
C TYR A 1121 40.24 -11.95 38.46
N ASN A 1122 41.06 -12.91 38.06
CA ASN A 1122 40.81 -13.71 36.86
C ASN A 1122 41.20 -15.18 37.07
N GLY A 1123 40.57 -16.03 36.26
CA GLY A 1123 40.95 -17.42 36.06
C GLY A 1123 41.06 -17.72 34.56
N GLN A 1124 42.07 -18.48 34.17
CA GLN A 1124 42.31 -18.83 32.77
C GLN A 1124 42.69 -20.32 32.66
N ALA A 1125 42.16 -20.96 31.62
CA ALA A 1125 42.61 -22.26 31.14
C ALA A 1125 43.19 -22.14 29.73
N THR A 1126 44.27 -22.85 29.46
CA THR A 1126 45.00 -22.81 28.19
C THR A 1126 45.30 -24.22 27.70
N LEU A 1127 45.07 -24.46 26.41
CA LEU A 1127 45.44 -25.69 25.72
C LEU A 1127 46.40 -25.35 24.58
N LYS A 1128 47.51 -26.08 24.49
CA LYS A 1128 48.53 -25.90 23.45
C LYS A 1128 48.86 -27.23 22.80
N VAL A 1129 48.92 -27.27 21.48
CA VAL A 1129 49.24 -28.45 20.68
C VAL A 1129 50.36 -28.10 19.69
N ALA A 1130 51.48 -28.81 19.75
CA ALA A 1130 52.60 -28.69 18.81
C ALA A 1130 52.54 -29.79 17.72
N PHE A 1131 53.11 -29.54 16.54
CA PHE A 1131 53.07 -30.45 15.38
C PHE A 1131 54.41 -30.68 14.71
#